data_AF-A0A397KWI3-F1
#
_entry.id   AF-A0A397KWI3-F1
#
_cell.length_a   1.000
_cell.length_b   1.000
_cell.length_c   1.000
_cell.angle_alpha   90.00
_cell.angle_beta   90.00
_cell.angle_gamma   90.00
#
_symmetry.space_group_name_H-M   'P 1'
#
loop_
_entity.id
_entity.type
_entity.pdbx_description
1 polymer ?
#
loop_
_entity_poly.entity_id
_entity_poly.type
_entity_poly.pdbx_seq_one_letter_code
_entity_poly.pdbx_strand_id
1 'polypeptide(L)'
;WATFIGLYIANYVVERSTGWALTHPLSVDKVEKLKKEQMKPNFLDMVPWYSGTSADLFKTVFDLLVSVTVFLGRFDMRMLQAAMTKSCDGTKREELLYDHLANKDNFWFDFMADTGDGGNSSYAVAKLLAQPTLQVSVDGETRPLPRGNVLLIGGDLAYPNPSAFTYEKRLFCPFEYALQPPHWYKNDSIAVDKPELPEGVKDLKDYDGPQCFLIPGNHDWFDGLNTFMRYICHKSWLGGWFMPQKKSYFALQLPEGWWVFGLDLALHGDIDVDQFKFFSELAKEKVKEDDAVIIITHEPSWLLDWYWSSDTGKNVRHLICDVLKHRCKLRMAGDLHHYMRHSCAQSDGPAHVQHLLVNGCGGAFLHPTHVFSKFSKFYGSSYVSKAAYPSFHDSSKIALGNILKFRKKNWQFDIIGGIIYFILVFSLFPQCKLAHILRGDSFSGHLESFLGTVWNAFVSVMEQSYVSFTGVLVLLITAIIFVPSKISRKKRVVIGVLHVTAHLMAALILMLMLELGIEICIQHNLLANSGYHTLYQWYKSVESEHFPDPTGLRARIEQWTFGLYPACIKYLMSAFDVPEVMAVTRTNICKEGMESLSRSGAVIYYASVFLYFWVFSTPVVSLVFGSYLYICINWLHIHFDEAFSSLRIANYKSFTRFHIKKNKDIEVFTLAVDKVPKDWKLDKDWDAEPKQSG
;
A
#
# COMPACT_ATOMS: atom_id res chain seq x y z
N TRP A 1 -18.30 -4.57 30.30
CA TRP A 1 -17.39 -4.31 29.16
C TRP A 1 -18.11 -3.78 27.92
N ALA A 2 -19.06 -4.49 27.31
CA ALA A 2 -19.80 -3.97 26.15
C ALA A 2 -20.69 -2.75 26.47
N THR A 3 -21.31 -2.69 27.65
CA THR A 3 -22.00 -1.47 28.14
C THR A 3 -21.02 -0.30 28.29
N PHE A 4 -19.77 -0.57 28.67
CA PHE A 4 -18.71 0.42 28.79
C PHE A 4 -18.21 0.91 27.42
N ILE A 5 -18.11 0.01 26.44
CA ILE A 5 -17.80 0.34 25.04
C ILE A 5 -18.97 1.09 24.39
N GLY A 6 -20.21 0.68 24.64
CA GLY A 6 -21.42 1.37 24.18
C GLY A 6 -21.54 2.77 24.75
N LEU A 7 -21.27 2.94 26.05
CA LEU A 7 -21.17 4.25 26.69
C LEU A 7 -19.98 5.06 26.18
N TYR A 8 -18.83 4.44 25.91
CA TYR A 8 -17.66 5.13 25.34
C TYR A 8 -17.92 5.59 23.90
N ILE A 9 -18.57 4.78 23.07
CA ILE A 9 -18.95 5.15 21.70
C ILE A 9 -20.04 6.21 21.72
N ALA A 10 -21.05 6.09 22.59
CA ALA A 10 -22.07 7.12 22.77
C ALA A 10 -21.43 8.44 23.24
N ASN A 11 -20.51 8.39 24.21
CA ASN A 11 -19.79 9.56 24.69
C ASN A 11 -18.86 10.14 23.61
N TYR A 12 -18.16 9.32 22.83
CA TYR A 12 -17.33 9.75 21.70
C TYR A 12 -18.14 10.42 20.57
N VAL A 13 -19.34 9.91 20.29
CA VAL A 13 -20.27 10.48 19.31
C VAL A 13 -20.89 11.77 19.85
N VAL A 14 -21.27 11.82 21.12
CA VAL A 14 -21.76 13.03 21.79
C VAL A 14 -20.68 14.11 21.82
N GLU A 15 -19.47 13.80 22.27
CA GLU A 15 -18.33 14.72 22.37
C GLU A 15 -17.96 15.33 21.00
N ARG A 16 -18.03 14.55 19.91
CA ARG A 16 -17.81 15.04 18.54
C ARG A 16 -19.00 15.80 17.96
N SER A 17 -20.23 15.47 18.32
CA SER A 17 -21.43 16.17 17.83
C SER A 17 -21.69 17.47 18.59
N THR A 18 -21.37 17.54 19.89
CA THR A 18 -21.41 18.77 20.70
C THR A 18 -20.25 19.71 20.40
N GLY A 19 -19.13 19.20 19.87
CA GLY A 19 -18.02 20.01 19.37
C GLY A 19 -18.36 20.90 18.17
N TRP A 20 -19.53 20.73 17.56
CA TRP A 20 -20.02 21.57 16.45
C TRP A 20 -20.88 22.76 16.93
N ALA A 21 -21.27 22.82 18.21
CA ALA A 21 -22.29 23.75 18.70
C ALA A 21 -21.82 24.83 19.70
N LEU A 22 -20.54 24.89 20.09
CA LEU A 22 -20.06 25.90 21.05
C LEU A 22 -18.81 26.63 20.56
N THR A 23 -19.03 27.84 20.02
CA THR A 23 -18.01 28.83 19.64
C THR A 23 -17.66 29.71 20.83
N HIS A 24 -16.49 29.57 21.45
CA HIS A 24 -15.86 30.57 22.36
C HIS A 24 -14.32 30.56 22.16
N PRO A 25 -13.58 31.62 22.57
CA PRO A 25 -12.29 32.04 22.00
C PRO A 25 -11.14 31.03 22.18
N LEU A 26 -10.15 31.11 21.29
CA LEU A 26 -9.01 30.19 21.16
C LEU A 26 -8.30 29.91 22.51
N SER A 27 -8.39 28.67 22.99
CA SER A 27 -7.64 28.17 24.16
C SER A 27 -6.17 27.89 23.82
N VAL A 28 -5.30 27.88 24.83
CA VAL A 28 -3.85 27.58 24.74
C VAL A 28 -3.58 26.25 24.03
N ASP A 29 -4.44 25.25 24.21
CA ASP A 29 -4.38 23.97 23.49
C ASP A 29 -4.51 24.10 21.97
N LYS A 30 -5.32 25.06 21.51
CA LYS A 30 -5.50 25.31 20.07
C LYS A 30 -4.28 26.04 19.50
N VAL A 31 -3.57 26.84 20.30
CA VAL A 31 -2.28 27.46 19.94
C VAL A 31 -1.16 26.42 19.91
N GLU A 32 -1.10 25.49 20.87
CA GLU A 32 -0.16 24.36 20.81
C GLU A 32 -0.46 23.41 19.65
N LYS A 33 -1.74 23.20 19.34
CA LYS A 33 -2.17 22.42 18.18
C LYS A 33 -1.78 23.09 16.86
N LEU A 34 -1.95 24.41 16.74
CA LEU A 34 -1.48 25.20 15.60
C LEU A 34 0.06 25.19 15.49
N LYS A 35 0.79 25.25 16.61
CA LYS A 35 2.26 25.08 16.63
C LYS A 35 2.68 23.67 16.20
N LYS A 36 1.98 22.62 16.65
CA LYS A 36 2.21 21.23 16.21
C LYS A 36 1.82 21.00 14.74
N GLU A 37 0.79 21.68 14.25
CA GLU A 37 0.40 21.70 12.83
C GLU A 37 1.45 22.44 11.98
N GLN A 38 2.06 23.52 12.49
CA GLN A 38 3.22 24.17 11.87
C GLN A 38 4.48 23.29 11.83
N MET A 39 4.62 22.33 12.76
CA MET A 39 5.80 21.46 12.84
C MET A 39 5.69 20.17 12.00
N LYS A 40 4.51 19.82 11.52
CA LYS A 40 4.33 18.61 10.71
C LYS A 40 4.54 18.95 9.23
N PRO A 41 5.33 18.14 8.50
CA PRO A 41 5.48 18.32 7.07
C PRO A 41 4.13 18.25 6.34
N ASN A 42 4.01 19.00 5.25
CA ASN A 42 2.78 19.06 4.46
C ASN A 42 2.64 17.90 3.45
N PHE A 43 3.54 16.92 3.46
CA PHE A 43 3.44 15.72 2.64
C PHE A 43 2.69 14.58 3.36
N LEU A 44 2.24 13.59 2.61
CA LEU A 44 1.36 12.54 3.15
C LEU A 44 2.12 11.35 3.75
N ASP A 45 1.50 10.71 4.74
CA ASP A 45 1.94 9.42 5.26
C ASP A 45 1.79 8.30 4.20
N MET A 46 2.44 7.17 4.50
CA MET A 46 2.41 5.93 3.69
C MET A 46 0.98 5.45 3.40
N VAL A 47 0.71 5.05 2.16
CA VAL A 47 -0.63 4.64 1.71
C VAL A 47 -1.14 3.45 2.54
N PRO A 48 -2.37 3.53 3.09
CA PRO A 48 -2.96 2.44 3.85
C PRO A 48 -3.64 1.39 2.95
N TRP A 49 -2.84 0.60 2.21
CA TRP A 49 -3.30 -0.37 1.20
C TRP A 49 -4.39 -1.37 1.67
N TYR A 50 -4.44 -1.70 2.96
CA TYR A 50 -5.42 -2.62 3.57
C TYR A 50 -6.50 -1.92 4.43
N SER A 51 -6.62 -0.59 4.34
CA SER A 51 -7.71 0.11 5.03
C SER A 51 -9.04 -0.18 4.33
N GLY A 52 -9.89 -1.03 4.92
CA GLY A 52 -11.19 -1.48 4.39
C GLY A 52 -12.26 -0.39 4.18
N THR A 53 -11.90 0.89 4.18
CA THR A 53 -12.75 2.06 3.88
C THR A 53 -12.25 2.88 2.69
N SER A 54 -11.20 2.44 2.00
CA SER A 54 -10.58 3.22 0.93
C SER A 54 -11.51 3.28 -0.29
N ALA A 55 -12.33 4.33 -0.31
CA ALA A 55 -12.79 4.92 -1.56
C ALA A 55 -11.64 5.01 -2.57
N ASP A 56 -10.39 5.17 -2.13
CA ASP A 56 -9.18 5.12 -2.95
C ASP A 56 -8.84 3.75 -3.54
N LEU A 57 -9.07 2.60 -2.88
CA LEU A 57 -8.83 1.28 -3.49
C LEU A 57 -9.94 0.94 -4.48
N PHE A 58 -11.20 1.23 -4.13
CA PHE A 58 -12.32 1.10 -5.08
C PHE A 58 -12.16 2.05 -6.26
N LYS A 59 -11.72 3.28 -6.02
CA LYS A 59 -11.38 4.25 -7.06
C LYS A 59 -10.17 3.81 -7.87
N THR A 60 -9.12 3.27 -7.26
CA THR A 60 -7.96 2.77 -8.01
C THR A 60 -8.34 1.56 -8.87
N VAL A 61 -9.15 0.63 -8.34
CA VAL A 61 -9.67 -0.51 -9.12
C VAL A 61 -10.61 -0.03 -10.23
N PHE A 62 -11.46 0.96 -9.95
CA PHE A 62 -12.36 1.57 -10.94
C PHE A 62 -11.60 2.35 -12.01
N ASP A 63 -10.66 3.21 -11.61
CA ASP A 63 -9.78 3.99 -12.48
C ASP A 63 -8.88 3.06 -13.29
N LEU A 64 -8.37 1.96 -12.72
CA LEU A 64 -7.66 0.92 -13.47
C LEU A 64 -8.59 0.23 -14.48
N LEU A 65 -9.82 -0.12 -14.08
CA LEU A 65 -10.81 -0.71 -14.99
C LEU A 65 -11.13 0.24 -16.14
N VAL A 66 -11.40 1.52 -15.85
CA VAL A 66 -11.68 2.55 -16.85
C VAL A 66 -10.43 2.83 -17.70
N SER A 67 -9.24 2.87 -17.10
CA SER A 67 -7.98 3.07 -17.81
C SER A 67 -7.70 1.91 -18.77
N VAL A 68 -7.87 0.67 -18.32
CA VAL A 68 -7.66 -0.53 -19.15
C VAL A 68 -8.75 -0.71 -20.20
N THR A 69 -10.01 -0.43 -19.89
CA THR A 69 -11.13 -0.69 -20.82
C THR A 69 -11.50 0.49 -21.72
N VAL A 70 -11.27 1.73 -21.26
CA VAL A 70 -11.69 2.97 -21.95
C VAL A 70 -10.49 3.75 -22.48
N PHE A 71 -9.42 3.94 -21.71
CA PHE A 71 -8.33 4.85 -22.07
C PHE A 71 -7.18 4.19 -22.85
N LEU A 72 -6.73 2.98 -22.48
CA LEU A 72 -5.61 2.27 -23.13
C LEU A 72 -5.81 2.04 -24.63
N GLY A 73 -7.06 1.89 -25.08
CA GLY A 73 -7.39 1.73 -26.50
C GLY A 73 -7.80 3.02 -27.22
N ARG A 74 -8.08 4.13 -26.53
CA ARG A 74 -8.72 5.33 -27.13
C ARG A 74 -8.07 6.69 -26.78
N PHE A 75 -7.24 6.78 -25.75
CA PHE A 75 -6.65 8.03 -25.24
C PHE A 75 -5.22 7.82 -24.72
N ASP A 76 -4.33 7.33 -25.57
CA ASP A 76 -2.88 7.36 -25.31
C ASP A 76 -2.34 8.77 -25.63
N MET A 77 -1.86 9.49 -24.62
CA MET A 77 -1.34 10.86 -24.79
C MET A 77 -0.11 10.90 -25.71
N ARG A 78 0.69 9.84 -25.78
CA ARG A 78 1.82 9.74 -26.72
C ARG A 78 1.31 9.71 -28.15
N MET A 79 0.27 8.93 -28.44
CA MET A 79 -0.36 8.89 -29.76
C MET A 79 -0.99 10.23 -30.14
N LEU A 80 -1.63 10.93 -29.19
CA LEU A 80 -2.17 12.28 -29.41
C LEU A 80 -1.05 13.28 -29.74
N GLN A 81 0.05 13.26 -28.97
CA GLN A 81 1.21 14.09 -29.26
C GLN A 81 1.83 13.78 -30.62
N ALA A 82 2.02 12.50 -30.95
CA ALA A 82 2.54 12.07 -32.24
C ALA A 82 1.63 12.55 -33.40
N ALA A 83 0.31 12.48 -33.23
CA ALA A 83 -0.66 12.97 -34.21
C ALA A 83 -0.61 14.51 -34.38
N MET A 84 -0.51 15.27 -33.29
CA MET A 84 -0.41 16.74 -33.34
C MET A 84 0.92 17.23 -33.94
N THR A 85 1.99 16.43 -33.87
CA THR A 85 3.34 16.82 -34.32
C THR A 85 3.66 16.33 -35.74
N LYS A 86 2.73 15.64 -36.45
CA LYS A 86 2.93 15.14 -37.82
C LYS A 86 3.14 16.24 -38.88
N SER A 87 3.02 17.52 -38.53
CA SER A 87 3.25 18.67 -39.41
C SER A 87 4.69 19.20 -39.44
N CYS A 88 5.63 18.69 -38.62
CA CYS A 88 7.03 19.17 -38.58
C CYS A 88 8.01 18.00 -38.48
N ASP A 89 8.66 17.60 -39.58
CA ASP A 89 9.43 16.35 -39.66
C ASP A 89 10.95 16.50 -39.39
N GLY A 90 11.45 17.71 -39.07
CA GLY A 90 12.86 17.96 -38.77
C GLY A 90 13.20 18.16 -37.28
N THR A 91 12.27 18.72 -36.48
CA THR A 91 12.51 19.16 -35.09
C THR A 91 12.35 18.06 -34.03
N LYS A 92 11.77 16.89 -34.39
CA LYS A 92 11.41 15.83 -33.44
C LYS A 92 12.61 15.20 -32.70
N ARG A 93 13.77 15.08 -33.35
CA ARG A 93 14.96 14.45 -32.73
C ARG A 93 15.68 15.38 -31.74
N GLU A 94 15.70 16.67 -32.02
CA GLU A 94 16.36 17.66 -31.15
C GLU A 94 15.62 17.86 -29.82
N GLU A 95 14.31 17.57 -29.76
CA GLU A 95 13.53 17.71 -28.52
C GLU A 95 13.72 16.56 -27.51
N LEU A 96 14.20 15.40 -27.97
CA LEU A 96 14.30 14.16 -27.19
C LEU A 96 15.74 13.76 -26.84
N LEU A 97 16.71 14.27 -27.60
CA LEU A 97 18.13 14.06 -27.38
C LEU A 97 18.73 15.24 -26.60
N TYR A 98 19.41 14.93 -25.50
CA TYR A 98 20.07 15.89 -24.64
C TYR A 98 21.57 15.56 -24.60
N ASP A 99 22.37 16.31 -25.35
CA ASP A 99 23.81 16.11 -25.50
C ASP A 99 24.67 17.18 -24.83
N HIS A 100 24.04 18.13 -24.13
CA HIS A 100 24.70 19.22 -23.39
C HIS A 100 25.65 18.74 -22.29
N LEU A 101 25.53 17.48 -21.85
CA LEU A 101 26.36 16.87 -20.80
C LEU A 101 27.58 16.13 -21.36
N ALA A 102 27.66 15.89 -22.67
CA ALA A 102 28.65 14.98 -23.27
C ALA A 102 30.11 15.39 -23.05
N ASN A 103 30.37 16.68 -22.81
CA ASN A 103 31.72 17.23 -22.64
C ASN A 103 32.08 17.58 -21.18
N LYS A 104 31.26 17.18 -20.19
CA LYS A 104 31.55 17.42 -18.77
C LYS A 104 32.64 16.47 -18.27
N ASP A 105 33.59 16.99 -17.50
CA ASP A 105 34.60 16.18 -16.78
C ASP A 105 34.06 15.74 -15.41
N ASN A 106 34.54 14.59 -14.89
CA ASN A 106 34.25 14.10 -13.52
C ASN A 106 32.75 14.09 -13.20
N PHE A 107 31.98 13.34 -14.00
CA PHE A 107 30.53 13.43 -14.00
C PHE A 107 29.89 12.43 -13.04
N TRP A 108 28.97 12.93 -12.21
CA TRP A 108 28.21 12.15 -11.24
C TRP A 108 26.72 12.20 -11.57
N PHE A 109 26.02 11.09 -11.41
CA PHE A 109 24.56 11.08 -11.52
C PHE A 109 23.95 10.09 -10.54
N ASP A 110 22.68 10.32 -10.19
CA ASP A 110 21.93 9.55 -9.20
C ASP A 110 20.74 8.85 -9.86
N PHE A 111 20.35 7.69 -9.33
CA PHE A 111 19.16 6.94 -9.72
C PHE A 111 18.34 6.54 -8.50
N MET A 112 17.04 6.76 -8.58
CA MET A 112 16.03 6.23 -7.64
C MET A 112 14.74 5.89 -8.40
N ALA A 113 13.88 5.06 -7.83
CA ALA A 113 12.55 4.80 -8.36
C ALA A 113 11.55 4.54 -7.21
N ASP A 114 10.25 4.54 -7.54
CA ASP A 114 9.15 4.21 -6.61
C ASP A 114 9.10 5.15 -5.41
N THR A 115 8.88 6.42 -5.73
CA THR A 115 8.71 7.49 -4.77
C THR A 115 7.23 7.81 -4.56
N GLY A 116 6.91 8.57 -3.52
CA GLY A 116 5.57 9.11 -3.35
C GLY A 116 4.53 8.11 -2.83
N ASP A 117 4.91 7.00 -2.21
CA ASP A 117 4.00 6.25 -1.33
C ASP A 117 4.15 6.69 0.14
N GLY A 118 5.35 6.72 0.72
CA GLY A 118 5.56 7.29 2.06
C GLY A 118 6.28 8.64 2.06
N GLY A 119 5.67 9.70 2.58
CA GLY A 119 6.29 11.03 2.62
C GLY A 119 7.60 11.09 3.40
N ASN A 120 7.68 10.47 4.59
CA ASN A 120 8.93 10.40 5.36
C ASN A 120 10.04 9.66 4.61
N SER A 121 9.71 8.56 3.92
CA SER A 121 10.68 7.76 3.17
C SER A 121 11.16 8.49 1.93
N SER A 122 10.24 9.08 1.15
CA SER A 122 10.57 9.93 0.01
C SER A 122 11.43 11.12 0.40
N TYR A 123 11.08 11.84 1.48
CA TYR A 123 11.90 12.94 1.97
C TYR A 123 13.29 12.47 2.41
N ALA A 124 13.40 11.34 3.13
CA ALA A 124 14.69 10.86 3.61
C ALA A 124 15.66 10.58 2.45
N VAL A 125 15.18 9.97 1.36
CA VAL A 125 15.99 9.74 0.16
C VAL A 125 16.28 11.05 -0.57
N ALA A 126 15.26 11.90 -0.77
CA ALA A 126 15.43 13.20 -1.42
C ALA A 126 16.44 14.10 -0.68
N LYS A 127 16.42 14.14 0.66
CA LYS A 127 17.34 14.95 1.46
C LYS A 127 18.78 14.45 1.34
N LEU A 128 19.01 13.14 1.23
CA LEU A 128 20.34 12.57 0.97
C LEU A 128 20.83 12.91 -0.43
N LEU A 129 19.95 12.80 -1.44
CA LEU A 129 20.25 13.22 -2.81
C LEU A 129 20.57 14.71 -2.92
N ALA A 130 19.91 15.55 -2.12
CA ALA A 130 20.12 16.99 -2.09
C ALA A 130 21.49 17.41 -1.50
N GLN A 131 22.11 16.57 -0.66
CA GLN A 131 23.35 16.94 0.02
C GLN A 131 24.48 17.20 -0.98
N PRO A 132 25.20 18.34 -0.90
CA PRO A 132 26.32 18.66 -1.79
C PRO A 132 27.41 17.59 -1.77
N THR A 133 27.63 16.95 -0.62
CA THR A 133 28.56 15.84 -0.45
C THR A 133 28.04 14.92 0.65
N LEU A 134 28.18 13.61 0.45
CA LEU A 134 27.89 12.59 1.45
C LEU A 134 29.19 11.95 1.91
N GLN A 135 29.42 11.89 3.23
CA GLN A 135 30.53 11.14 3.80
C GLN A 135 30.10 9.70 4.04
N VAL A 136 30.72 8.76 3.33
CA VAL A 136 30.32 7.35 3.38
C VAL A 136 31.52 6.46 3.69
N SER A 137 31.31 5.43 4.51
CA SER A 137 32.36 4.46 4.82
C SER A 137 32.39 3.39 3.73
N VAL A 138 33.44 3.36 2.92
CA VAL A 138 33.71 2.33 1.90
C VAL A 138 34.98 1.61 2.31
N ASP A 139 34.90 0.28 2.52
CA ASP A 139 36.03 -0.56 2.93
C ASP A 139 36.78 -0.09 4.20
N GLY A 140 36.05 0.56 5.12
CA GLY A 140 36.59 1.10 6.38
C GLY A 140 37.17 2.50 6.26
N GLU A 141 37.22 3.09 5.05
CA GLU A 141 37.65 4.47 4.82
C GLU A 141 36.44 5.38 4.58
N THR A 142 36.47 6.58 5.17
CA THR A 142 35.44 7.58 4.88
C THR A 142 35.78 8.27 3.56
N ARG A 143 34.89 8.14 2.57
CA ARG A 143 35.01 8.77 1.25
C ARG A 143 33.92 9.82 1.07
N PRO A 144 34.28 11.04 0.60
CA PRO A 144 33.29 12.02 0.19
C PRO A 144 32.75 11.64 -1.19
N LEU A 145 31.43 11.53 -1.31
CA LEU A 145 30.74 11.39 -2.59
C LEU A 145 30.02 12.70 -2.92
N PRO A 146 30.42 13.43 -3.98
CA PRO A 146 29.73 14.65 -4.39
C PRO A 146 28.32 14.33 -4.87
N ARG A 147 27.44 15.33 -4.85
CA ARG A 147 26.08 15.24 -5.40
C ARG A 147 26.11 14.92 -6.89
N GLY A 148 25.16 14.12 -7.37
CA GLY A 148 24.96 13.94 -8.81
C GLY A 148 24.58 15.25 -9.51
N ASN A 149 25.15 15.48 -10.69
CA ASN A 149 24.74 16.54 -11.60
C ASN A 149 23.35 16.28 -12.19
N VAL A 150 22.99 15.00 -12.34
CA VAL A 150 21.69 14.56 -12.87
C VAL A 150 21.06 13.55 -11.91
N LEU A 151 19.78 13.73 -11.60
CA LEU A 151 18.94 12.75 -10.93
C LEU A 151 18.01 12.09 -11.94
N LEU A 152 18.08 10.76 -12.04
CA LEU A 152 17.23 9.93 -12.87
C LEU A 152 16.18 9.26 -11.99
N ILE A 153 14.89 9.49 -12.25
CA ILE A 153 13.79 8.85 -11.51
C ILE A 153 13.09 7.81 -12.40
N GLY A 154 13.15 6.56 -11.96
CA GLY A 154 12.73 5.38 -12.70
C GLY A 154 11.24 5.03 -12.60
N GLY A 155 10.33 6.02 -12.55
CA GLY A 155 8.89 5.76 -12.51
C GLY A 155 8.28 5.62 -11.12
N ASP A 156 6.95 5.50 -11.13
CA ASP A 156 6.05 5.48 -9.98
C ASP A 156 6.30 6.67 -9.06
N LEU A 157 5.83 7.83 -9.50
CA LEU A 157 6.15 9.10 -8.86
C LEU A 157 5.21 9.44 -7.69
N ALA A 158 3.94 9.02 -7.75
CA ALA A 158 2.97 9.31 -6.71
C ALA A 158 1.86 8.24 -6.62
N TYR A 159 1.73 7.62 -5.45
CA TYR A 159 0.74 6.58 -5.17
C TYR A 159 -0.55 7.15 -4.54
N PRO A 160 -1.68 6.41 -4.59
CA PRO A 160 -1.90 5.17 -5.36
C PRO A 160 -2.26 5.43 -6.82
N ASN A 161 -2.61 6.67 -7.18
CA ASN A 161 -3.01 7.06 -8.51
C ASN A 161 -2.54 8.50 -8.81
N PRO A 162 -2.39 8.85 -10.09
CA PRO A 162 -1.94 10.17 -10.48
C PRO A 162 -3.07 11.18 -10.29
N SER A 163 -2.75 12.30 -9.67
CA SER A 163 -3.63 13.46 -9.51
C SER A 163 -2.79 14.67 -9.10
N ALA A 164 -3.34 15.88 -9.26
CA ALA A 164 -2.70 17.09 -8.75
C ALA A 164 -2.35 16.97 -7.25
N PHE A 165 -3.28 16.49 -6.44
CA PHE A 165 -3.07 16.33 -4.99
C PHE A 165 -1.96 15.33 -4.65
N THR A 166 -1.94 14.16 -5.31
CA THR A 166 -0.92 13.14 -5.04
C THR A 166 0.46 13.58 -5.52
N TYR A 167 0.59 14.17 -6.70
CA TYR A 167 1.86 14.71 -7.18
C TYR A 167 2.39 15.84 -6.28
N GLU A 168 1.55 16.82 -5.93
CA GLU A 168 1.98 17.91 -5.05
C GLU A 168 2.43 17.40 -3.68
N LYS A 169 1.62 16.55 -3.04
CA LYS A 169 1.84 16.15 -1.66
C LYS A 169 2.81 14.98 -1.49
N ARG A 170 3.01 14.15 -2.51
CA ARG A 170 3.80 12.92 -2.40
C ARG A 170 5.09 12.97 -3.21
N LEU A 171 5.15 13.76 -4.28
CA LEU A 171 6.37 13.96 -5.07
C LEU A 171 7.00 15.34 -4.80
N PHE A 172 6.27 16.43 -5.05
CA PHE A 172 6.86 17.77 -5.02
C PHE A 172 7.23 18.23 -3.60
N CYS A 173 6.29 18.16 -2.63
CA CYS A 173 6.55 18.63 -1.27
C CYS A 173 7.79 17.98 -0.62
N PRO A 174 7.99 16.64 -0.66
CA PRO A 174 9.21 16.04 -0.11
C PRO A 174 10.51 16.52 -0.77
N PHE A 175 10.50 16.74 -2.09
CA PHE A 175 11.69 17.20 -2.83
C PHE A 175 11.96 18.69 -2.62
N GLU A 176 10.92 19.52 -2.60
CA GLU A 176 11.01 20.94 -2.25
C GLU A 176 11.57 21.16 -0.84
N TYR A 177 11.20 20.30 0.11
CA TYR A 177 11.74 20.31 1.48
C TYR A 177 13.16 19.75 1.57
N ALA A 178 13.58 18.95 0.58
CA ALA A 178 14.94 18.42 0.54
C ALA A 178 15.91 19.45 -0.06
N LEU A 179 15.49 20.14 -1.13
CA LEU A 179 16.24 21.15 -1.86
C LEU A 179 15.24 22.19 -2.41
N GLN A 180 15.37 23.45 -1.99
CA GLN A 180 14.41 24.49 -2.39
C GLN A 180 14.51 24.82 -3.89
N PRO A 181 13.37 25.09 -4.56
CA PRO A 181 13.38 25.64 -5.91
C PRO A 181 13.94 27.08 -5.92
N PRO A 182 14.30 27.61 -7.10
CA PRO A 182 14.72 29.01 -7.23
C PRO A 182 13.65 29.99 -6.74
N HIS A 183 14.07 31.15 -6.25
CA HIS A 183 13.20 32.15 -5.62
C HIS A 183 12.05 32.65 -6.50
N TRP A 184 12.27 32.74 -7.81
CA TRP A 184 11.28 33.21 -8.77
C TRP A 184 10.32 32.11 -9.22
N TYR A 185 10.59 30.85 -8.89
CA TYR A 185 9.69 29.74 -9.20
C TYR A 185 8.39 29.90 -8.44
N LYS A 186 7.27 29.75 -9.16
CA LYS A 186 5.92 29.76 -8.58
C LYS A 186 5.33 28.38 -8.76
N ASN A 187 4.67 27.84 -7.74
CA ASN A 187 4.11 26.49 -7.80
C ASN A 187 3.09 26.31 -8.95
N ASP A 188 2.40 27.37 -9.36
CA ASP A 188 1.43 27.33 -10.46
C ASP A 188 2.04 27.68 -11.83
N SER A 189 3.35 27.90 -11.92
CA SER A 189 4.00 28.24 -13.19
C SER A 189 3.98 27.06 -14.16
N ILE A 190 3.61 27.36 -15.40
CA ILE A 190 3.66 26.44 -16.54
C ILE A 190 4.70 27.00 -17.51
N ALA A 191 5.69 26.19 -17.88
CA ALA A 191 6.68 26.55 -18.88
C ALA A 191 6.00 26.67 -20.25
N VAL A 192 6.07 27.86 -20.85
CA VAL A 192 5.55 28.11 -22.21
C VAL A 192 6.47 27.46 -23.23
N ASP A 193 7.78 27.71 -23.10
CA ASP A 193 8.82 27.15 -23.93
C ASP A 193 9.86 26.45 -23.06
N LYS A 194 9.97 25.13 -23.22
CA LYS A 194 10.89 24.30 -22.43
C LYS A 194 12.15 23.98 -23.22
N PRO A 195 13.36 23.97 -22.62
CA PRO A 195 13.69 24.30 -21.23
C PRO A 195 13.56 25.81 -20.93
N GLU A 196 12.90 26.15 -19.83
CA GLU A 196 12.81 27.53 -19.32
C GLU A 196 14.07 27.83 -18.51
N LEU A 197 15.12 28.29 -19.19
CA LEU A 197 16.42 28.51 -18.58
C LEU A 197 16.39 29.66 -17.55
N PRO A 198 17.17 29.57 -16.45
CA PRO A 198 17.36 30.68 -15.51
C PRO A 198 17.85 31.96 -16.19
N GLU A 199 17.57 33.11 -15.57
CA GLU A 199 18.06 34.40 -16.06
C GLU A 199 19.59 34.41 -16.11
N GLY A 200 20.16 34.82 -17.25
CA GLY A 200 21.60 34.83 -17.48
C GLY A 200 22.17 33.54 -18.10
N VAL A 201 21.41 32.45 -18.13
CA VAL A 201 21.79 31.19 -18.81
C VAL A 201 21.27 31.22 -20.24
N LYS A 202 22.18 31.21 -21.23
CA LYS A 202 21.82 31.29 -22.65
C LYS A 202 21.49 29.93 -23.26
N ASP A 203 22.15 28.89 -22.79
CA ASP A 203 22.07 27.53 -23.32
C ASP A 203 22.10 26.53 -22.16
N LEU A 204 21.43 25.38 -22.34
CA LEU A 204 21.37 24.33 -21.33
C LEU A 204 22.77 23.80 -20.95
N LYS A 205 23.75 23.88 -21.86
CA LYS A 205 25.15 23.52 -21.59
C LYS A 205 25.85 24.43 -20.57
N ASP A 206 25.37 25.68 -20.44
CA ASP A 206 25.94 26.69 -19.54
C ASP A 206 25.34 26.58 -18.12
N TYR A 207 24.30 25.78 -17.93
CA TYR A 207 23.68 25.54 -16.62
C TYR A 207 24.51 24.56 -15.78
N ASP A 208 24.87 24.97 -14.55
CA ASP A 208 25.72 24.18 -13.64
C ASP A 208 24.96 23.58 -12.43
N GLY A 209 23.67 23.90 -12.29
CA GLY A 209 22.84 23.34 -11.22
C GLY A 209 22.42 21.89 -11.47
N PRO A 210 21.86 21.21 -10.45
CA PRO A 210 21.43 19.82 -10.60
C PRO A 210 20.19 19.75 -11.51
N GLN A 211 20.15 18.72 -12.35
CA GLN A 211 19.05 18.46 -13.28
C GLN A 211 18.32 17.17 -12.91
N CYS A 212 17.07 17.02 -13.34
CA CYS A 212 16.29 15.81 -13.15
C CYS A 212 15.57 15.37 -14.42
N PHE A 213 15.65 14.07 -14.70
CA PHE A 213 14.90 13.41 -15.76
C PHE A 213 14.15 12.21 -15.17
N LEU A 214 12.91 12.03 -15.60
CA LEU A 214 11.97 11.07 -15.05
C LEU A 214 11.28 10.33 -16.18
N ILE A 215 11.07 9.03 -16.00
CA ILE A 215 10.14 8.23 -16.81
C ILE A 215 8.87 7.94 -15.99
N PRO A 216 7.71 7.72 -16.62
CA PRO A 216 6.50 7.32 -15.91
C PRO A 216 6.51 5.82 -15.55
N GLY A 217 5.92 5.49 -14.41
CA GLY A 217 5.55 4.12 -14.03
C GLY A 217 4.07 3.81 -14.26
N ASN A 218 3.63 2.61 -13.91
CA ASN A 218 2.23 2.20 -14.00
C ASN A 218 1.31 3.10 -13.17
N HIS A 219 1.76 3.57 -11.99
CA HIS A 219 0.98 4.49 -11.16
C HIS A 219 0.85 5.89 -11.75
N ASP A 220 1.68 6.26 -12.73
CA ASP A 220 1.59 7.54 -13.44
C ASP A 220 0.69 7.46 -14.67
N TRP A 221 0.36 6.24 -15.10
CA TRP A 221 -0.39 5.97 -16.33
C TRP A 221 -1.89 5.75 -16.13
N PHE A 222 -2.37 5.60 -14.89
CA PHE A 222 -3.80 5.34 -14.64
C PHE A 222 -4.74 6.43 -15.19
N ASP A 223 -4.28 7.68 -15.34
CA ASP A 223 -5.06 8.77 -15.97
C ASP A 223 -4.72 9.01 -17.45
N GLY A 224 -4.05 8.07 -18.11
CA GLY A 224 -3.59 8.22 -19.50
C GLY A 224 -2.41 9.17 -19.66
N LEU A 225 -1.52 9.26 -18.64
CA LEU A 225 -0.30 10.08 -18.61
C LEU A 225 -0.55 11.61 -18.48
N ASN A 226 -1.80 12.03 -18.27
CA ASN A 226 -2.15 13.45 -18.27
C ASN A 226 -1.47 14.23 -17.12
N THR A 227 -1.51 13.71 -15.90
CA THR A 227 -0.86 14.36 -14.74
C THR A 227 0.65 14.43 -14.92
N PHE A 228 1.29 13.36 -15.41
CA PHE A 228 2.72 13.33 -15.68
C PHE A 228 3.11 14.44 -16.66
N MET A 229 2.40 14.58 -17.78
CA MET A 229 2.67 15.63 -18.77
C MET A 229 2.58 17.03 -18.15
N ARG A 230 1.53 17.29 -17.37
CA ARG A 230 1.33 18.59 -16.70
C ARG A 230 2.44 18.91 -15.70
N TYR A 231 2.82 17.95 -14.86
CA TYR A 231 3.73 18.21 -13.74
C TYR A 231 5.20 18.02 -14.06
N ILE A 232 5.54 17.13 -14.99
CA ILE A 232 6.93 16.83 -15.33
C ILE A 232 7.33 17.53 -16.62
N CYS A 233 6.53 17.42 -17.68
CA CYS A 233 6.88 17.98 -18.98
C CYS A 233 6.57 19.48 -19.09
N HIS A 234 5.63 20.02 -18.30
CA HIS A 234 5.30 21.46 -18.35
C HIS A 234 5.76 22.27 -17.12
N LYS A 235 6.29 21.65 -16.07
CA LYS A 235 7.01 22.38 -15.00
C LYS A 235 8.51 22.33 -15.25
N SER A 236 9.20 23.35 -14.75
CA SER A 236 10.65 23.54 -14.94
C SER A 236 11.48 23.04 -13.75
N TRP A 237 10.88 22.83 -12.58
CA TRP A 237 11.60 22.52 -11.34
C TRP A 237 10.88 21.47 -10.50
N LEU A 238 11.65 20.53 -9.94
CA LEU A 238 11.22 19.63 -8.87
C LEU A 238 12.10 19.97 -7.66
N GLY A 239 11.60 20.75 -6.71
CA GLY A 239 12.48 21.41 -5.75
C GLY A 239 13.60 22.16 -6.46
N GLY A 240 14.85 22.04 -6.01
CA GLY A 240 16.01 22.66 -6.66
C GLY A 240 16.58 21.91 -7.85
N TRP A 241 15.95 20.85 -8.34
CA TRP A 241 16.38 20.15 -9.56
C TRP A 241 15.67 20.72 -10.79
N PHE A 242 16.46 21.15 -11.78
CA PHE A 242 15.94 21.63 -13.05
C PHE A 242 15.45 20.48 -13.93
N MET A 243 14.24 20.55 -14.44
CA MET A 243 13.65 19.51 -15.30
C MET A 243 13.56 20.05 -16.73
N PRO A 244 14.50 19.74 -17.64
CA PRO A 244 14.44 20.20 -19.03
C PRO A 244 13.57 19.32 -19.95
N GLN A 245 13.15 18.14 -19.50
CA GLN A 245 12.46 17.14 -20.35
C GLN A 245 11.12 17.63 -20.91
N LYS A 246 10.85 17.35 -22.20
CA LYS A 246 9.59 17.72 -22.86
C LYS A 246 8.60 16.56 -23.08
N LYS A 247 9.08 15.32 -22.96
CA LYS A 247 8.34 14.09 -23.24
C LYS A 247 8.53 13.09 -22.09
N SER A 248 7.78 11.98 -22.13
CA SER A 248 7.84 10.91 -21.14
C SER A 248 9.01 9.95 -21.30
N TYR A 249 9.69 10.00 -22.45
CA TYR A 249 10.91 9.26 -22.76
C TYR A 249 11.98 10.22 -23.27
N PHE A 250 13.25 9.85 -23.14
CA PHE A 250 14.38 10.71 -23.50
C PHE A 250 15.66 9.91 -23.76
N ALA A 251 16.63 10.54 -24.44
CA ALA A 251 17.99 10.06 -24.56
C ALA A 251 18.98 11.12 -24.05
N LEU A 252 19.87 10.75 -23.13
CA LEU A 252 20.97 11.59 -22.65
C LEU A 252 22.29 11.06 -23.21
N GLN A 253 23.10 11.94 -23.77
CA GLN A 253 24.50 11.67 -24.04
C GLN A 253 25.34 12.15 -22.85
N LEU A 254 25.95 11.20 -22.15
CA LEU A 254 26.84 11.44 -21.03
C LEU A 254 28.31 11.46 -21.50
N PRO A 255 29.24 11.93 -20.65
CA PRO A 255 30.67 11.88 -20.97
C PRO A 255 31.20 10.48 -21.27
N GLU A 256 32.35 10.44 -21.94
CA GLU A 256 33.14 9.22 -22.16
C GLU A 256 32.42 8.12 -22.96
N GLY A 257 31.46 8.50 -23.81
CA GLY A 257 30.73 7.57 -24.69
C GLY A 257 29.60 6.81 -23.98
N TRP A 258 29.14 7.30 -22.83
CA TRP A 258 27.98 6.75 -22.13
C TRP A 258 26.68 7.39 -22.59
N TRP A 259 25.63 6.59 -22.67
CA TRP A 259 24.29 7.03 -23.05
C TRP A 259 23.26 6.52 -22.05
N VAL A 260 22.20 7.29 -21.79
CA VAL A 260 21.04 6.85 -21.02
C VAL A 260 19.80 6.94 -21.88
N PHE A 261 19.10 5.81 -22.05
CA PHE A 261 17.79 5.76 -22.69
C PHE A 261 16.72 5.53 -21.62
N GLY A 262 15.90 6.55 -21.37
CA GLY A 262 14.72 6.46 -20.51
C GLY A 262 13.50 6.07 -21.33
N LEU A 263 12.94 4.89 -21.07
CA LEU A 263 11.85 4.31 -21.86
C LEU A 263 10.50 4.42 -21.13
N ASP A 264 9.45 4.74 -21.87
CA ASP A 264 8.08 4.77 -21.38
C ASP A 264 7.31 3.52 -21.85
N LEU A 265 7.08 2.58 -20.93
CA LEU A 265 6.45 1.29 -21.21
C LEU A 265 4.92 1.30 -21.12
N ALA A 266 4.32 2.41 -20.66
CA ALA A 266 2.90 2.48 -20.34
C ALA A 266 2.40 1.31 -19.46
N LEU A 267 1.12 0.98 -19.54
CA LEU A 267 0.52 -0.19 -18.87
C LEU A 267 0.64 -1.49 -19.69
N HIS A 268 1.20 -1.43 -20.90
CA HIS A 268 1.39 -2.60 -21.77
C HIS A 268 2.72 -3.32 -21.54
N GLY A 269 3.65 -2.71 -20.80
CA GLY A 269 4.97 -3.27 -20.52
C GLY A 269 5.87 -3.33 -21.76
N ASP A 270 5.69 -2.40 -22.71
CA ASP A 270 6.53 -2.31 -23.91
C ASP A 270 6.54 -0.89 -24.48
N ILE A 271 7.57 -0.58 -25.27
CA ILE A 271 7.65 0.70 -26.00
C ILE A 271 6.80 0.66 -27.26
N ASP A 272 6.22 1.81 -27.62
CA ASP A 272 5.49 1.98 -28.88
C ASP A 272 6.44 2.05 -30.09
N VAL A 273 5.84 2.09 -31.29
CA VAL A 273 6.58 2.09 -32.57
C VAL A 273 7.39 3.38 -32.77
N ASP A 274 6.90 4.53 -32.29
CA ASP A 274 7.59 5.82 -32.45
C ASP A 274 8.83 5.89 -31.55
N GLN A 275 8.71 5.45 -30.30
CA GLN A 275 9.85 5.25 -29.39
C GLN A 275 10.86 4.27 -29.97
N PHE A 276 10.39 3.10 -30.44
CA PHE A 276 11.27 2.10 -31.04
C PHE A 276 12.04 2.66 -32.25
N LYS A 277 11.36 3.39 -33.13
CA LYS A 277 11.98 4.06 -34.28
C LYS A 277 13.01 5.08 -33.83
N PHE A 278 12.66 5.96 -32.90
CA PHE A 278 13.56 7.00 -32.38
C PHE A 278 14.86 6.40 -31.80
N PHE A 279 14.76 5.47 -30.85
CA PHE A 279 15.94 4.86 -30.23
C PHE A 279 16.74 4.01 -31.22
N SER A 280 16.07 3.32 -32.15
CA SER A 280 16.76 2.50 -33.15
C SER A 280 17.56 3.33 -34.14
N GLU A 281 17.00 4.46 -34.59
CA GLU A 281 17.70 5.38 -35.47
C GLU A 281 18.86 6.08 -34.73
N LEU A 282 18.61 6.57 -33.52
CA LEU A 282 19.65 7.19 -32.68
C LEU A 282 20.83 6.23 -32.44
N ALA A 283 20.53 4.96 -32.14
CA ALA A 283 21.51 3.92 -31.90
C ALA A 283 22.31 3.51 -33.15
N LYS A 284 21.78 3.75 -34.35
CA LYS A 284 22.47 3.46 -35.63
C LYS A 284 23.28 4.65 -36.13
N GLU A 285 22.83 5.88 -35.86
CA GLU A 285 23.42 7.09 -36.43
C GLU A 285 24.41 7.79 -35.50
N LYS A 286 24.15 7.82 -34.19
CA LYS A 286 24.96 8.59 -33.22
C LYS A 286 25.73 7.74 -32.21
N VAL A 287 25.16 6.64 -31.74
CA VAL A 287 25.82 5.76 -30.75
C VAL A 287 26.88 4.91 -31.47
N LYS A 288 28.15 5.10 -31.11
CA LYS A 288 29.28 4.38 -31.73
C LYS A 288 29.31 2.90 -31.30
N GLU A 289 30.15 2.10 -31.94
CA GLU A 289 30.32 0.67 -31.62
C GLU A 289 30.94 0.46 -30.23
N ASP A 290 31.84 1.35 -29.82
CA ASP A 290 32.56 1.36 -28.54
C ASP A 290 31.88 2.19 -27.45
N ASP A 291 30.72 2.79 -27.74
CA ASP A 291 29.88 3.48 -26.77
C ASP A 291 29.08 2.49 -25.91
N ALA A 292 28.70 2.93 -24.71
CA ALA A 292 27.93 2.14 -23.75
C ALA A 292 26.56 2.77 -23.47
N VAL A 293 25.53 1.93 -23.41
CA VAL A 293 24.14 2.36 -23.19
C VAL A 293 23.63 1.81 -21.86
N ILE A 294 23.00 2.69 -21.09
CA ILE A 294 22.22 2.41 -19.90
C ILE A 294 20.74 2.53 -20.29
N ILE A 295 19.96 1.50 -20.04
CA ILE A 295 18.51 1.52 -20.26
C ILE A 295 17.81 1.66 -18.92
N ILE A 296 16.84 2.58 -18.85
CA ILE A 296 15.97 2.75 -17.70
C ILE A 296 14.54 2.42 -18.11
N THR A 297 13.95 1.47 -17.40
CA THR A 297 12.53 1.10 -17.50
C THR A 297 11.91 1.20 -16.12
N HIS A 298 10.61 1.52 -16.00
CA HIS A 298 10.01 1.60 -14.67
C HIS A 298 9.94 0.22 -14.01
N GLU A 299 9.56 -0.82 -14.76
CA GLU A 299 9.47 -2.18 -14.26
C GLU A 299 10.70 -3.06 -14.64
N PRO A 300 11.12 -3.98 -13.74
CA PRO A 300 12.19 -4.92 -13.99
C PRO A 300 11.64 -6.16 -14.67
N SER A 301 11.26 -6.04 -15.95
CA SER A 301 10.59 -7.13 -16.68
C SER A 301 11.35 -8.46 -16.64
N TRP A 302 12.69 -8.45 -16.50
CA TRP A 302 13.48 -9.66 -16.34
C TRP A 302 13.17 -10.46 -15.06
N LEU A 303 12.82 -9.80 -13.95
CA LEU A 303 12.39 -10.47 -12.72
C LEU A 303 10.91 -10.80 -12.74
N LEU A 304 10.07 -9.87 -13.21
CA LEU A 304 8.63 -10.06 -13.24
C LEU A 304 8.22 -11.15 -14.22
N ASP A 305 8.78 -11.15 -15.43
CA ASP A 305 8.52 -12.20 -16.42
C ASP A 305 8.99 -13.56 -15.95
N TRP A 306 10.17 -13.61 -15.32
CA TRP A 306 10.65 -14.85 -14.68
C TRP A 306 9.69 -15.31 -13.58
N TYR A 307 9.20 -14.38 -12.75
CA TYR A 307 8.33 -14.70 -11.63
C TYR A 307 6.95 -15.19 -12.11
N TRP A 308 6.35 -14.51 -13.09
CA TRP A 308 5.01 -14.79 -13.63
C TRP A 308 4.99 -15.80 -14.77
N SER A 309 6.17 -16.21 -15.27
CA SER A 309 6.31 -17.01 -16.49
C SER A 309 5.65 -16.35 -17.71
N SER A 310 5.85 -15.04 -17.85
CA SER A 310 5.42 -14.22 -19.00
C SER A 310 6.59 -13.88 -19.93
N ASP A 311 6.29 -13.23 -21.05
CA ASP A 311 7.27 -12.71 -22.02
C ASP A 311 6.76 -11.36 -22.53
N THR A 312 7.10 -10.29 -21.80
CA THR A 312 6.70 -8.90 -22.10
C THR A 312 7.87 -8.13 -22.74
N GLY A 313 7.64 -6.88 -23.17
CA GLY A 313 8.70 -6.03 -23.69
C GLY A 313 9.37 -6.54 -24.97
N LYS A 314 8.59 -6.95 -25.98
CA LYS A 314 9.12 -7.50 -27.25
C LYS A 314 9.92 -6.46 -28.03
N ASN A 315 9.44 -5.22 -28.10
CA ASN A 315 10.13 -4.13 -28.78
C ASN A 315 11.37 -3.71 -28.00
N VAL A 316 11.29 -3.65 -26.67
CA VAL A 316 12.47 -3.43 -25.80
C VAL A 316 13.51 -4.53 -26.01
N ARG A 317 13.10 -5.79 -26.07
CA ARG A 317 13.99 -6.93 -26.37
C ARG A 317 14.65 -6.77 -27.74
N HIS A 318 13.89 -6.40 -28.77
CA HIS A 318 14.42 -6.18 -30.12
C HIS A 318 15.44 -5.02 -30.14
N LEU A 319 15.14 -3.92 -29.43
CA LEU A 319 16.05 -2.77 -29.30
C LEU A 319 17.37 -3.19 -28.61
N ILE A 320 17.29 -4.00 -27.55
CA ILE A 320 18.47 -4.47 -26.82
C ILE A 320 19.26 -5.49 -27.64
N CYS A 321 18.62 -6.59 -28.05
CA CYS A 321 19.32 -7.74 -28.59
C CYS A 321 19.79 -7.53 -30.04
N ASP A 322 18.98 -6.86 -30.86
CA ASP A 322 19.22 -6.77 -32.31
C ASP A 322 19.84 -5.43 -32.72
N VAL A 323 19.45 -4.33 -32.07
CA VAL A 323 19.98 -2.99 -32.39
C VAL A 323 21.20 -2.64 -31.55
N LEU A 324 21.09 -2.67 -30.22
CA LEU A 324 22.19 -2.30 -29.31
C LEU A 324 23.23 -3.42 -29.20
N LYS A 325 22.80 -4.68 -29.30
CA LYS A 325 23.64 -5.88 -29.20
C LYS A 325 24.40 -5.92 -27.88
N HIS A 326 25.70 -5.63 -27.90
CA HIS A 326 26.61 -5.71 -26.74
C HIS A 326 26.88 -4.33 -26.10
N ARG A 327 26.28 -3.26 -26.66
CA ARG A 327 26.44 -1.88 -26.19
C ARG A 327 25.60 -1.58 -24.94
N CYS A 328 24.52 -2.32 -24.70
CA CYS A 328 23.75 -2.20 -23.46
C CYS A 328 24.55 -2.80 -22.29
N LYS A 329 25.15 -1.95 -21.45
CA LYS A 329 25.97 -2.42 -20.31
C LYS A 329 25.17 -2.56 -19.03
N LEU A 330 24.16 -1.72 -18.85
CA LEU A 330 23.36 -1.69 -17.63
C LEU A 330 21.90 -1.48 -17.96
N ARG A 331 21.01 -2.28 -17.36
CA ARG A 331 19.57 -2.02 -17.34
C ARG A 331 19.13 -1.78 -15.90
N MET A 332 18.43 -0.68 -15.68
CA MET A 332 17.96 -0.23 -14.38
C MET A 332 16.44 -0.14 -14.34
N ALA A 333 15.85 -0.49 -13.20
CA ALA A 333 14.42 -0.35 -12.99
C ALA A 333 14.01 -0.17 -11.52
N GLY A 334 12.76 0.23 -11.32
CA GLY A 334 12.02 0.32 -10.07
C GLY A 334 10.98 -0.80 -9.92
N ASP A 335 9.73 -0.45 -9.63
CA ASP A 335 8.48 -1.24 -9.40
C ASP A 335 8.58 -2.25 -8.25
N LEU A 336 9.68 -2.98 -8.19
CA LEU A 336 10.05 -3.79 -7.04
C LEU A 336 10.77 -2.90 -6.01
N HIS A 337 10.10 -2.69 -4.88
CA HIS A 337 10.53 -1.76 -3.83
C HIS A 337 11.67 -2.30 -2.94
N HIS A 338 12.69 -2.87 -3.56
CA HIS A 338 13.91 -3.34 -2.94
C HIS A 338 15.10 -3.02 -3.84
N TYR A 339 16.31 -3.26 -3.34
CA TYR A 339 17.50 -3.23 -4.19
C TYR A 339 17.96 -4.64 -4.52
N MET A 340 18.27 -4.89 -5.79
CA MET A 340 18.82 -6.17 -6.23
C MET A 340 19.73 -5.97 -7.45
N ARG A 341 20.96 -6.50 -7.36
CA ARG A 341 21.94 -6.43 -8.45
C ARG A 341 22.28 -7.82 -8.95
N HIS A 342 22.19 -8.00 -10.26
CA HIS A 342 22.67 -9.17 -10.97
C HIS A 342 23.76 -8.78 -11.96
N SER A 343 24.74 -9.66 -12.10
CA SER A 343 25.77 -9.55 -13.12
C SER A 343 25.79 -10.83 -13.94
N CYS A 344 26.03 -10.70 -15.24
CA CYS A 344 26.23 -11.86 -16.09
C CYS A 344 27.38 -12.72 -15.53
N ALA A 345 27.16 -14.03 -15.43
CA ALA A 345 28.23 -15.00 -15.22
C ALA A 345 29.10 -15.02 -16.49
N GLN A 346 30.40 -15.34 -16.38
CA GLN A 346 31.24 -15.55 -17.57
C GLN A 346 30.54 -16.57 -18.49
N SER A 347 30.09 -16.09 -19.66
CA SER A 347 29.45 -16.89 -20.70
C SER A 347 30.39 -17.05 -21.88
N ASP A 348 30.16 -18.09 -22.69
CA ASP A 348 30.94 -18.39 -23.91
C ASP A 348 30.84 -17.31 -25.02
N GLY A 349 30.11 -16.22 -24.77
CA GLY A 349 29.97 -15.05 -25.65
C GLY A 349 29.56 -13.78 -24.91
N PRO A 350 29.60 -12.60 -25.57
CA PRO A 350 29.25 -11.32 -24.97
C PRO A 350 27.76 -11.26 -24.63
N ALA A 351 27.44 -10.94 -23.37
CA ALA A 351 26.06 -10.78 -22.94
C ALA A 351 25.42 -9.56 -23.60
N HIS A 352 24.13 -9.66 -23.92
CA HIS A 352 23.34 -8.51 -24.41
C HIS A 352 23.21 -7.39 -23.37
N VAL A 353 23.22 -7.76 -22.09
CA VAL A 353 23.23 -6.83 -20.95
C VAL A 353 24.24 -7.35 -19.93
N GLN A 354 25.17 -6.50 -19.48
CA GLN A 354 26.21 -6.94 -18.54
C GLN A 354 25.69 -6.97 -17.08
N HIS A 355 24.93 -5.95 -16.71
CA HIS A 355 24.41 -5.76 -15.36
C HIS A 355 22.91 -5.42 -15.36
N LEU A 356 22.18 -6.03 -14.42
CA LEU A 356 20.78 -5.73 -14.14
C LEU A 356 20.67 -5.18 -12.73
N LEU A 357 20.03 -4.03 -12.58
CA LEU A 357 19.92 -3.33 -11.30
C LEU A 357 18.45 -2.94 -11.05
N VAL A 358 17.92 -3.38 -9.93
CA VAL A 358 16.64 -2.94 -9.39
C VAL A 358 16.92 -2.03 -8.21
N ASN A 359 16.32 -0.84 -8.18
CA ASN A 359 16.38 0.04 -7.01
C ASN A 359 15.08 0.86 -6.86
N GLY A 360 14.00 0.18 -6.47
CA GLY A 360 12.71 0.81 -6.15
C GLY A 360 12.59 1.31 -4.71
N CYS A 361 13.70 1.70 -4.10
CA CYS A 361 13.74 2.03 -2.68
C CYS A 361 13.57 3.53 -2.41
N GLY A 362 12.96 4.27 -3.33
CA GLY A 362 12.91 5.73 -3.29
C GLY A 362 11.93 6.29 -2.27
N GLY A 363 10.81 5.60 -2.01
CA GLY A 363 9.80 6.10 -1.08
C GLY A 363 8.69 5.11 -0.73
N ALA A 364 8.46 4.10 -1.57
CA ALA A 364 7.40 3.12 -1.36
C ALA A 364 7.70 2.06 -0.30
N PHE A 365 6.66 1.38 0.18
CA PHE A 365 6.80 0.30 1.15
C PHE A 365 7.75 -0.78 0.63
N LEU A 366 8.59 -1.35 1.50
CA LEU A 366 9.54 -2.39 1.10
C LEU A 366 8.86 -3.60 0.44
N HIS A 367 9.44 -4.16 -0.63
CA HIS A 367 9.10 -5.50 -1.16
C HIS A 367 10.08 -6.58 -0.70
N PRO A 368 9.70 -7.87 -0.75
CA PRO A 368 10.61 -8.96 -0.40
C PRO A 368 11.68 -9.20 -1.46
N THR A 369 12.91 -9.51 -1.04
CA THR A 369 14.01 -9.91 -1.93
C THR A 369 14.10 -11.44 -2.09
N HIS A 370 13.78 -12.20 -1.04
CA HIS A 370 13.95 -13.66 -1.01
C HIS A 370 13.09 -14.43 -2.03
N VAL A 371 11.96 -13.85 -2.44
CA VAL A 371 11.06 -14.39 -3.47
C VAL A 371 11.76 -14.51 -4.83
N PHE A 372 12.70 -13.59 -5.12
CA PHE A 372 13.40 -13.50 -6.40
C PHE A 372 14.77 -14.17 -6.39
N SER A 373 15.15 -14.82 -5.29
CA SER A 373 16.49 -15.40 -5.08
C SER A 373 16.89 -16.49 -6.08
N LYS A 374 15.93 -17.09 -6.80
CA LYS A 374 16.14 -18.16 -7.77
C LYS A 374 16.27 -17.67 -9.23
N PHE A 375 16.17 -16.36 -9.47
CA PHE A 375 16.39 -15.80 -10.80
C PHE A 375 17.86 -16.02 -11.23
N SER A 376 18.06 -16.48 -12.48
CA SER A 376 19.40 -16.86 -12.95
C SER A 376 19.62 -16.76 -14.46
N LYS A 377 18.59 -16.48 -15.27
CA LYS A 377 18.72 -16.45 -16.73
C LYS A 377 17.94 -15.29 -17.33
N PHE A 378 18.53 -14.63 -18.31
CA PHE A 378 17.89 -13.56 -19.08
C PHE A 378 18.55 -13.43 -20.45
N TYR A 379 17.73 -13.33 -21.50
CA TYR A 379 18.15 -13.28 -22.91
C TYR A 379 19.25 -14.30 -23.28
N GLY A 380 19.13 -15.53 -22.80
CA GLY A 380 20.08 -16.62 -23.07
C GLY A 380 21.33 -16.64 -22.17
N SER A 381 21.67 -15.53 -21.52
CA SER A 381 22.80 -15.42 -20.60
C SER A 381 22.43 -15.84 -19.17
N SER A 382 23.41 -16.37 -18.44
CA SER A 382 23.27 -16.72 -17.02
C SER A 382 23.70 -15.56 -16.14
N TYR A 383 22.98 -15.33 -15.03
CA TYR A 383 23.20 -14.22 -14.12
C TYR A 383 23.38 -14.71 -12.68
N VAL A 384 24.23 -14.02 -11.93
CA VAL A 384 24.46 -14.25 -10.50
C VAL A 384 24.00 -13.02 -9.73
N SER A 385 23.16 -13.24 -8.71
CA SER A 385 22.81 -12.19 -7.76
C SER A 385 24.05 -11.82 -6.93
N LYS A 386 24.51 -10.57 -7.07
CA LYS A 386 25.70 -10.05 -6.39
C LYS A 386 25.38 -9.39 -5.06
N ALA A 387 24.22 -8.73 -4.98
CA ALA A 387 23.76 -8.06 -3.78
C ALA A 387 22.24 -7.93 -3.80
N ALA A 388 21.63 -7.95 -2.61
CA ALA A 388 20.23 -7.66 -2.39
C ALA A 388 20.09 -6.90 -1.06
N TYR A 389 19.22 -5.90 -1.03
CA TYR A 389 18.94 -5.12 0.17
C TYR A 389 17.42 -4.95 0.34
N PRO A 390 16.85 -5.44 1.46
CA PRO A 390 17.51 -6.24 2.50
C PRO A 390 18.01 -7.60 1.99
N SER A 391 18.90 -8.23 2.76
CA SER A 391 19.37 -9.59 2.43
C SER A 391 18.19 -10.57 2.35
N PHE A 392 18.33 -11.66 1.60
CA PHE A 392 17.24 -12.66 1.47
C PHE A 392 16.80 -13.20 2.84
N HIS A 393 17.76 -13.46 3.72
CA HIS A 393 17.48 -13.94 5.07
C HIS A 393 16.73 -12.89 5.91
N ASP A 394 17.15 -11.63 5.88
CA ASP A 394 16.46 -10.57 6.63
C ASP A 394 15.07 -10.30 6.06
N SER A 395 14.94 -10.33 4.74
CA SER A 395 13.66 -10.23 4.05
C SER A 395 12.67 -11.31 4.50
N SER A 396 13.10 -12.57 4.59
CA SER A 396 12.26 -13.66 5.09
C SER A 396 11.85 -13.47 6.56
N LYS A 397 12.76 -12.97 7.41
CA LYS A 397 12.45 -12.64 8.81
C LYS A 397 11.47 -11.49 8.95
N ILE A 398 11.60 -10.46 8.12
CA ILE A 398 10.68 -9.30 8.10
C ILE A 398 9.23 -9.77 7.83
N ALA A 399 9.04 -10.80 7.00
CA ALA A 399 7.73 -11.35 6.68
C ALA A 399 6.97 -11.86 7.91
N LEU A 400 7.64 -12.22 9.02
CA LEU A 400 7.00 -12.58 10.31
C LEU A 400 6.10 -11.46 10.85
N GLY A 401 6.35 -10.22 10.40
CA GLY A 401 5.46 -9.08 10.64
C GLY A 401 4.01 -9.34 10.21
N ASN A 402 3.75 -10.22 9.24
CA ASN A 402 2.39 -10.55 8.82
C ASN A 402 1.59 -11.22 9.94
N ILE A 403 2.22 -12.01 10.80
CA ILE A 403 1.53 -12.61 11.95
C ILE A 403 1.40 -11.57 13.07
N LEU A 404 2.49 -10.87 13.39
CA LEU A 404 2.59 -10.06 14.60
C LEU A 404 2.01 -8.63 14.48
N LYS A 405 2.03 -8.06 13.27
CA LYS A 405 1.76 -6.63 13.02
C LYS A 405 0.60 -6.38 12.07
N PHE A 406 0.12 -7.39 11.33
CA PHE A 406 -0.95 -7.22 10.34
C PHE A 406 -2.18 -6.57 10.98
N ARG A 407 -2.73 -7.14 12.05
CA ARG A 407 -3.90 -6.57 12.74
C ARG A 407 -3.66 -5.14 13.22
N LYS A 408 -2.52 -4.87 13.85
CA LYS A 408 -2.18 -3.53 14.37
C LYS A 408 -2.13 -2.49 13.25
N LYS A 409 -1.65 -2.87 12.06
CA LYS A 409 -1.55 -1.99 10.90
C LYS A 409 -2.86 -1.93 10.11
N ASN A 410 -3.64 -3.00 10.10
CA ASN A 410 -4.77 -3.16 9.20
C ASN A 410 -6.07 -3.41 10.00
N TRP A 411 -6.24 -2.75 11.14
CA TRP A 411 -7.40 -2.97 12.03
C TRP A 411 -8.75 -2.71 11.35
N GLN A 412 -8.79 -1.97 10.24
CA GLN A 412 -10.02 -1.78 9.45
C GLN A 412 -10.41 -3.03 8.65
N PHE A 413 -9.44 -3.90 8.31
CA PHE A 413 -9.69 -5.21 7.70
C PHE A 413 -10.56 -6.09 8.61
N ASP A 414 -10.39 -5.95 9.93
CA ASP A 414 -11.19 -6.67 10.93
C ASP A 414 -12.70 -6.42 10.74
N ILE A 415 -13.10 -5.23 10.27
CA ILE A 415 -14.52 -4.88 10.09
C ILE A 415 -15.18 -5.83 9.09
N ILE A 416 -14.58 -5.96 7.90
CA ILE A 416 -15.06 -6.82 6.82
C ILE A 416 -14.90 -8.28 7.24
N GLY A 417 -13.76 -8.63 7.83
CA GLY A 417 -13.45 -9.97 8.29
C GLY A 417 -14.46 -10.53 9.29
N GLY A 418 -14.88 -9.72 10.27
CA GLY A 418 -15.88 -10.12 11.25
C GLY A 418 -17.28 -10.33 10.64
N ILE A 419 -17.65 -9.53 9.64
CA ILE A 419 -18.91 -9.73 8.87
C ILE A 419 -18.86 -11.06 8.12
N ILE A 420 -17.74 -11.34 7.44
CA ILE A 420 -17.54 -12.62 6.75
C ILE A 420 -17.69 -13.78 7.74
N TYR A 421 -17.00 -13.74 8.89
CA TYR A 421 -17.11 -14.80 9.90
C TYR A 421 -18.54 -14.98 10.38
N PHE A 422 -19.28 -13.89 10.61
CA PHE A 422 -20.67 -13.99 11.03
C PHE A 422 -21.53 -14.69 9.97
N ILE A 423 -21.37 -14.37 8.67
CA ILE A 423 -22.06 -15.06 7.57
C ILE A 423 -21.73 -16.55 7.56
N LEU A 424 -20.45 -16.93 7.77
CA LEU A 424 -20.02 -18.33 7.77
C LEU A 424 -20.71 -19.19 8.83
N VAL A 425 -21.17 -18.58 9.93
CA VAL A 425 -21.85 -19.31 11.03
C VAL A 425 -23.29 -18.86 11.28
N PHE A 426 -23.81 -17.93 10.47
CA PHE A 426 -25.10 -17.28 10.66
C PHE A 426 -26.23 -18.28 10.87
N SER A 427 -26.28 -19.31 10.03
CA SER A 427 -27.33 -20.34 10.06
C SER A 427 -27.27 -21.27 11.27
N LEU A 428 -26.21 -21.20 12.06
CA LEU A 428 -25.99 -22.08 13.21
C LEU A 428 -26.45 -21.45 14.54
N PHE A 429 -26.78 -20.16 14.57
CA PHE A 429 -27.26 -19.52 15.80
C PHE A 429 -28.77 -19.73 15.98
N PRO A 430 -29.26 -19.98 17.22
CA PRO A 430 -28.53 -20.41 18.42
C PRO A 430 -28.20 -21.91 18.43
N GLN A 431 -27.22 -22.29 19.25
CA GLN A 431 -26.90 -23.70 19.52
C GLN A 431 -27.54 -24.17 20.83
N CYS A 432 -28.67 -24.88 20.74
CA CYS A 432 -29.50 -25.23 21.90
C CYS A 432 -29.05 -26.47 22.69
N LYS A 433 -28.19 -27.31 22.13
CA LYS A 433 -27.73 -28.56 22.74
C LYS A 433 -26.23 -28.49 23.01
N LEU A 434 -25.83 -27.79 24.07
CA LEU A 434 -24.41 -27.63 24.44
C LEU A 434 -24.07 -28.19 25.83
N ALA A 435 -25.07 -28.52 26.65
CA ALA A 435 -24.84 -29.01 28.01
C ALA A 435 -24.04 -30.32 28.07
N HIS A 436 -24.03 -31.13 27.01
CA HIS A 436 -23.21 -32.36 26.95
C HIS A 436 -21.71 -32.08 26.91
N ILE A 437 -21.27 -30.87 26.51
CA ILE A 437 -19.85 -30.49 26.49
C ILE A 437 -19.31 -30.33 27.91
N LEU A 438 -20.15 -29.97 28.87
CA LEU A 438 -19.78 -29.68 30.27
C LEU A 438 -19.93 -30.88 31.23
N ARG A 439 -20.37 -32.04 30.73
CA ARG A 439 -20.68 -33.24 31.55
C ARG A 439 -19.52 -34.25 31.64
N GLY A 440 -18.36 -33.95 31.09
CA GLY A 440 -17.23 -34.88 31.09
C GLY A 440 -16.47 -34.87 32.43
N ASP A 441 -16.05 -36.04 32.90
CA ASP A 441 -15.31 -36.14 34.17
C ASP A 441 -13.83 -35.71 34.03
N SER A 442 -13.37 -35.38 32.82
CA SER A 442 -11.98 -35.01 32.53
C SER A 442 -11.86 -33.92 31.47
N PHE A 443 -10.74 -33.17 31.49
CA PHE A 443 -10.44 -32.14 30.50
C PHE A 443 -10.37 -32.70 29.06
N SER A 444 -9.80 -33.90 28.88
CA SER A 444 -9.77 -34.56 27.57
C SER A 444 -11.17 -34.90 27.06
N GLY A 445 -12.07 -35.35 27.94
CA GLY A 445 -13.47 -35.62 27.58
C GLY A 445 -14.22 -34.36 27.16
N HIS A 446 -13.99 -33.23 27.84
CA HIS A 446 -14.54 -31.94 27.42
C HIS A 446 -14.01 -31.50 26.06
N LEU A 447 -12.71 -31.65 25.81
CA LEU A 447 -12.10 -31.29 24.54
C LEU A 447 -12.62 -32.16 23.38
N GLU A 448 -12.76 -33.47 23.60
CA GLU A 448 -13.31 -34.40 22.60
C GLU A 448 -14.77 -34.06 22.26
N SER A 449 -15.59 -33.84 23.29
CA SER A 449 -17.00 -33.43 23.12
C SER A 449 -17.13 -32.09 22.39
N PHE A 450 -16.26 -31.13 22.71
CA PHE A 450 -16.19 -29.84 22.03
C PHE A 450 -15.82 -29.99 20.55
N LEU A 451 -14.73 -30.71 20.24
CA LEU A 451 -14.29 -30.94 18.86
C LEU A 451 -15.31 -31.74 18.05
N GLY A 452 -15.97 -32.73 18.65
CA GLY A 452 -17.08 -33.45 18.03
C GLY A 452 -18.26 -32.52 17.70
N THR A 453 -18.55 -31.56 18.58
CA THR A 453 -19.59 -30.55 18.32
C THR A 453 -19.20 -29.58 17.20
N VAL A 454 -17.94 -29.14 17.15
CA VAL A 454 -17.40 -28.35 16.02
C VAL A 454 -17.56 -29.11 14.71
N TRP A 455 -17.24 -30.41 14.70
CA TRP A 455 -17.37 -31.25 13.50
C TRP A 455 -18.83 -31.40 13.06
N ASN A 456 -19.75 -31.64 14.00
CA ASN A 456 -21.18 -31.70 13.70
C ASN A 456 -21.68 -30.37 13.12
N ALA A 457 -21.24 -29.24 13.68
CA ALA A 457 -21.56 -27.92 13.16
C ALA A 457 -21.01 -27.72 11.73
N PHE A 458 -19.80 -28.19 11.44
CA PHE A 458 -19.23 -28.20 10.09
C PHE A 458 -20.11 -28.99 9.11
N VAL A 459 -20.52 -30.22 9.48
CA VAL A 459 -21.42 -31.04 8.65
C VAL A 459 -22.75 -30.33 8.41
N SER A 460 -23.34 -29.71 9.46
CA SER A 460 -24.57 -28.91 9.33
C SER A 460 -24.43 -27.71 8.39
N VAL A 461 -23.25 -27.07 8.33
CA VAL A 461 -23.00 -26.02 7.33
C VAL A 461 -23.07 -26.58 5.92
N MET A 462 -22.46 -27.75 5.70
CA MET A 462 -22.36 -28.36 4.36
C MET A 462 -23.69 -28.94 3.87
N GLU A 463 -24.49 -29.52 4.76
CA GLU A 463 -25.69 -30.28 4.37
C GLU A 463 -27.00 -29.50 4.51
N GLN A 464 -27.09 -28.60 5.50
CA GLN A 464 -28.38 -28.07 5.97
C GLN A 464 -28.49 -26.54 5.92
N SER A 465 -27.37 -25.82 5.74
CA SER A 465 -27.32 -24.37 5.93
C SER A 465 -27.07 -23.58 4.64
N TYR A 466 -28.13 -23.21 3.91
CA TYR A 466 -27.99 -22.52 2.61
C TYR A 466 -27.18 -21.22 2.67
N VAL A 467 -27.42 -20.34 3.65
CA VAL A 467 -26.76 -19.02 3.75
C VAL A 467 -25.28 -19.18 4.08
N SER A 468 -24.96 -19.92 5.14
CA SER A 468 -23.58 -20.17 5.54
C SER A 468 -22.80 -20.96 4.49
N PHE A 469 -23.40 -21.97 3.85
CA PHE A 469 -22.80 -22.69 2.73
C PHE A 469 -22.49 -21.79 1.53
N THR A 470 -23.42 -20.91 1.17
CA THR A 470 -23.19 -19.92 0.09
C THR A 470 -22.04 -18.98 0.45
N GLY A 471 -21.96 -18.54 1.72
CA GLY A 471 -20.82 -17.76 2.22
C GLY A 471 -19.48 -18.49 2.08
N VAL A 472 -19.43 -19.79 2.44
CA VAL A 472 -18.24 -20.63 2.27
C VAL A 472 -17.86 -20.76 0.79
N LEU A 473 -18.82 -20.98 -0.10
CA LEU A 473 -18.56 -21.12 -1.54
C LEU A 473 -18.01 -19.82 -2.15
N VAL A 474 -18.61 -18.68 -1.83
CA VAL A 474 -18.14 -17.37 -2.29
C VAL A 474 -16.73 -17.08 -1.78
N LEU A 475 -16.48 -17.35 -0.49
CA LEU A 475 -15.15 -17.18 0.09
C LEU A 475 -14.12 -18.11 -0.58
N LEU A 476 -14.50 -19.36 -0.90
CA LEU A 476 -13.65 -20.32 -1.58
C LEU A 476 -13.29 -19.87 -3.00
N ILE A 477 -14.28 -19.45 -3.79
CA ILE A 477 -14.05 -18.91 -5.14
C ILE A 477 -13.11 -17.71 -5.07
N THR A 478 -13.38 -16.78 -4.13
CA THR A 478 -12.56 -15.59 -3.93
C THR A 478 -11.12 -15.95 -3.52
N ALA A 479 -10.94 -16.89 -2.58
CA ALA A 479 -9.63 -17.35 -2.13
C ALA A 479 -8.84 -18.01 -3.27
N ILE A 480 -9.47 -18.85 -4.09
CA ILE A 480 -8.80 -19.50 -5.24
C ILE A 480 -8.38 -18.47 -6.29
N ILE A 481 -9.22 -17.47 -6.56
CA ILE A 481 -8.91 -16.37 -7.48
C ILE A 481 -7.76 -15.53 -6.92
N PHE A 482 -7.78 -15.23 -5.63
CA PHE A 482 -6.75 -14.44 -4.94
C PHE A 482 -5.37 -15.09 -4.99
N VAL A 483 -5.27 -16.43 -4.96
CA VAL A 483 -3.98 -17.11 -5.10
C VAL A 483 -3.37 -16.82 -6.50
N PRO A 484 -2.12 -16.31 -6.57
CA PRO A 484 -1.49 -15.90 -7.81
C PRO A 484 -1.39 -17.00 -8.88
N SER A 485 -1.46 -16.59 -10.16
CA SER A 485 -1.38 -17.49 -11.32
C SER A 485 -0.03 -18.19 -11.51
N LYS A 486 1.03 -17.74 -10.81
CA LYS A 486 2.38 -18.34 -10.80
C LYS A 486 2.38 -19.84 -10.54
N ILE A 487 1.44 -20.35 -9.73
CA ILE A 487 1.34 -21.77 -9.39
C ILE A 487 0.19 -22.45 -10.15
N SER A 488 0.31 -23.77 -10.33
CA SER A 488 -0.68 -24.54 -11.10
C SER A 488 -2.09 -24.44 -10.50
N ARG A 489 -3.12 -24.50 -11.37
CA ARG A 489 -4.54 -24.44 -10.96
C ARG A 489 -4.87 -25.41 -9.82
N LYS A 490 -4.30 -26.63 -9.84
CA LYS A 490 -4.46 -27.63 -8.76
C LYS A 490 -3.93 -27.12 -7.42
N LYS A 491 -2.74 -26.53 -7.39
CA LYS A 491 -2.16 -25.96 -6.16
C LYS A 491 -2.96 -24.76 -5.65
N ARG A 492 -3.48 -23.91 -6.56
CA ARG A 492 -4.36 -22.79 -6.19
C ARG A 492 -5.61 -23.26 -5.47
N VAL A 493 -6.25 -24.31 -5.99
CA VAL A 493 -7.41 -24.94 -5.34
C VAL A 493 -7.04 -25.48 -3.95
N VAL A 494 -5.93 -26.22 -3.83
CA VAL A 494 -5.49 -26.76 -2.53
C VAL A 494 -5.24 -25.65 -1.52
N ILE A 495 -4.51 -24.60 -1.89
CA ILE A 495 -4.20 -23.46 -1.00
C ILE A 495 -5.49 -22.72 -0.60
N GLY A 496 -6.37 -22.44 -1.58
CA GLY A 496 -7.66 -21.81 -1.32
C GLY A 496 -8.53 -22.62 -0.37
N VAL A 497 -8.64 -23.94 -0.57
CA VAL A 497 -9.36 -24.86 0.32
C VAL A 497 -8.76 -24.83 1.72
N LEU A 498 -7.45 -24.97 1.87
CA LEU A 498 -6.79 -24.93 3.19
C LEU A 498 -7.04 -23.59 3.91
N HIS A 499 -6.98 -22.49 3.17
CA HIS A 499 -7.20 -21.14 3.72
C HIS A 499 -8.65 -20.94 4.17
N VAL A 500 -9.63 -21.34 3.35
CA VAL A 500 -11.05 -21.25 3.71
C VAL A 500 -11.42 -22.19 4.84
N THR A 501 -10.88 -23.41 4.85
CA THR A 501 -11.06 -24.33 5.98
C THR A 501 -10.52 -23.73 7.28
N ALA A 502 -9.36 -23.07 7.26
CA ALA A 502 -8.83 -22.40 8.44
C ALA A 502 -9.77 -21.28 8.94
N HIS A 503 -10.32 -20.47 8.04
CA HIS A 503 -11.30 -19.44 8.39
C HIS A 503 -12.62 -20.02 8.91
N LEU A 504 -13.16 -21.04 8.26
CA LEU A 504 -14.40 -21.71 8.66
C LEU A 504 -14.26 -22.38 10.03
N MET A 505 -13.19 -23.15 10.25
CA MET A 505 -12.94 -23.80 11.55
C MET A 505 -12.78 -22.77 12.66
N ALA A 506 -12.06 -21.68 12.41
CA ALA A 506 -11.94 -20.59 13.36
C ALA A 506 -13.30 -19.95 13.69
N ALA A 507 -14.13 -19.69 12.68
CA ALA A 507 -15.47 -19.12 12.87
C ALA A 507 -16.37 -20.06 13.70
N LEU A 508 -16.36 -21.37 13.39
CA LEU A 508 -17.13 -22.39 14.11
C LEU A 508 -16.70 -22.53 15.57
N ILE A 509 -15.39 -22.57 15.84
CA ILE A 509 -14.84 -22.62 17.20
C ILE A 509 -15.28 -21.39 17.99
N LEU A 510 -15.14 -20.19 17.41
CA LEU A 510 -15.54 -18.94 18.07
C LEU A 510 -17.04 -18.87 18.33
N MET A 511 -17.85 -19.38 17.40
CA MET A 511 -19.31 -19.42 17.55
C MET A 511 -19.68 -20.31 18.73
N LEU A 512 -19.11 -21.52 18.79
CA LEU A 512 -19.35 -22.45 19.88
C LEU A 512 -18.82 -21.91 21.22
N MET A 513 -17.69 -21.22 21.23
CA MET A 513 -17.19 -20.56 22.45
C MET A 513 -18.15 -19.47 22.95
N LEU A 514 -18.73 -18.66 22.06
CA LEU A 514 -19.71 -17.65 22.42
C LEU A 514 -20.98 -18.30 22.98
N GLU A 515 -21.54 -19.27 22.26
CA GLU A 515 -22.77 -19.96 22.67
C GLU A 515 -22.58 -20.76 23.97
N LEU A 516 -21.42 -21.42 24.15
CA LEU A 516 -21.08 -22.11 25.39
C LEU A 516 -20.92 -21.13 26.56
N GLY A 517 -20.33 -19.95 26.31
CA GLY A 517 -20.24 -18.88 27.32
C GLY A 517 -21.62 -18.40 27.79
N ILE A 518 -22.56 -18.23 26.85
CA ILE A 518 -23.96 -17.87 27.17
C ILE A 518 -24.63 -19.01 27.95
N GLU A 519 -24.47 -20.26 27.52
CA GLU A 519 -25.01 -21.44 28.19
C GLU A 519 -24.53 -21.55 29.65
N ILE A 520 -23.22 -21.36 29.89
CA ILE A 520 -22.64 -21.35 31.25
C ILE A 520 -23.28 -20.25 32.09
N CYS A 521 -23.44 -19.04 31.53
CA CYS A 521 -24.08 -17.93 32.25
C CYS A 521 -25.54 -18.24 32.60
N ILE A 522 -26.28 -18.90 31.71
CA ILE A 522 -27.66 -19.32 31.98
C ILE A 522 -27.70 -20.40 33.08
N GLN A 523 -26.84 -21.43 33.00
CA GLN A 523 -26.81 -22.52 33.99
C GLN A 523 -26.45 -22.06 35.40
N HIS A 524 -25.61 -21.02 35.52
CA HIS A 524 -25.23 -20.43 36.80
C HIS A 524 -26.15 -19.29 37.26
N ASN A 525 -27.31 -19.11 36.61
CA ASN A 525 -28.27 -18.05 36.91
C ASN A 525 -27.62 -16.64 36.88
N LEU A 526 -26.74 -16.38 35.91
CA LEU A 526 -26.17 -15.05 35.66
C LEU A 526 -26.92 -14.27 34.59
N LEU A 527 -27.57 -14.96 33.64
CA LEU A 527 -28.37 -14.39 32.56
C LEU A 527 -29.69 -15.16 32.41
N ALA A 528 -30.71 -14.52 31.83
CA ALA A 528 -32.03 -15.09 31.50
C ALA A 528 -32.90 -15.52 32.69
N ASN A 529 -32.75 -14.88 33.86
CA ASN A 529 -33.52 -15.22 35.07
C ASN A 529 -34.83 -14.44 35.23
N SER A 530 -34.87 -13.17 34.80
CA SER A 530 -35.99 -12.25 35.06
C SER A 530 -36.56 -11.58 33.80
N GLY A 531 -36.22 -12.11 32.62
CA GLY A 531 -36.76 -11.69 31.32
C GLY A 531 -36.01 -10.50 30.70
N TYR A 532 -36.56 -9.90 29.65
CA TYR A 532 -35.90 -8.88 28.82
C TYR A 532 -35.50 -7.54 29.50
N HIS A 533 -35.78 -7.37 30.79
CA HIS A 533 -35.72 -6.07 31.47
C HIS A 533 -35.02 -6.14 32.84
N THR A 534 -34.05 -7.05 33.00
CA THR A 534 -33.32 -7.23 34.26
C THR A 534 -32.58 -5.95 34.68
N LEU A 535 -31.90 -5.27 33.76
CA LEU A 535 -31.26 -3.97 34.02
C LEU A 535 -32.25 -2.91 34.48
N TYR A 536 -33.46 -2.88 33.93
CA TYR A 536 -34.52 -1.95 34.34
C TYR A 536 -35.07 -2.28 35.74
N GLN A 537 -35.21 -3.57 36.07
CA GLN A 537 -35.61 -3.99 37.41
C GLN A 537 -34.56 -3.61 38.46
N TRP A 538 -33.28 -3.82 38.15
CA TRP A 538 -32.17 -3.37 38.98
C TRP A 538 -32.14 -1.84 39.13
N TYR A 539 -32.33 -1.10 38.02
CA TYR A 539 -32.45 0.35 38.07
C TYR A 539 -33.56 0.79 39.02
N LYS A 540 -34.76 0.20 38.90
CA LYS A 540 -35.88 0.52 39.80
C LYS A 540 -35.58 0.23 41.26
N SER A 541 -34.87 -0.86 41.56
CA SER A 541 -34.52 -1.19 42.96
C SER A 541 -33.49 -0.23 43.54
N VAL A 542 -32.46 0.15 42.75
CA VAL A 542 -31.44 1.11 43.19
C VAL A 542 -32.04 2.52 43.29
N GLU A 543 -32.87 2.91 42.33
CA GLU A 543 -33.57 4.20 42.32
C GLU A 543 -34.51 4.34 43.53
N SER A 544 -35.22 3.28 43.92
CA SER A 544 -36.10 3.32 45.09
C SER A 544 -35.34 3.35 46.42
N GLU A 545 -34.18 2.68 46.49
CA GLU A 545 -33.34 2.63 47.69
C GLU A 545 -32.55 3.93 47.91
N HIS A 546 -31.92 4.47 46.87
CA HIS A 546 -30.99 5.60 46.98
C HIS A 546 -31.65 6.95 46.69
N PHE A 547 -32.77 6.96 45.97
CA PHE A 547 -33.49 8.19 45.59
C PHE A 547 -35.00 8.03 45.87
N PRO A 548 -35.44 8.03 47.14
CA PRO A 548 -36.87 7.98 47.45
C PRO A 548 -37.59 9.20 46.88
N ASP A 549 -38.85 9.04 46.45
CA ASP A 549 -39.69 10.11 45.89
C ASP A 549 -40.79 10.52 46.90
N PRO A 550 -40.43 11.28 47.96
CA PRO A 550 -41.39 11.66 49.01
C PRO A 550 -42.49 12.59 48.48
N THR A 551 -42.28 13.23 47.32
CA THR A 551 -43.25 14.12 46.69
C THR A 551 -44.17 13.42 45.68
N GLY A 552 -43.92 12.16 45.34
CA GLY A 552 -44.67 11.45 44.28
C GLY A 552 -44.53 12.10 42.90
N LEU A 553 -43.42 12.78 42.63
CA LEU A 553 -43.15 13.44 41.35
C LEU A 553 -43.07 12.42 40.19
N ARG A 554 -42.46 11.26 40.41
CA ARG A 554 -42.32 10.21 39.40
C ARG A 554 -43.68 9.63 39.01
N ALA A 555 -44.53 9.35 40.00
CA ALA A 555 -45.89 8.89 39.76
C ALA A 555 -46.72 9.91 38.96
N ARG A 556 -46.54 11.21 39.25
CA ARG A 556 -47.17 12.30 38.48
C ARG A 556 -46.65 12.38 37.05
N ILE A 557 -45.33 12.25 36.84
CA ILE A 557 -44.72 12.23 35.49
C ILE A 557 -45.20 11.00 34.70
N GLU A 558 -45.25 9.83 35.31
CA GLU A 558 -45.79 8.61 34.70
C GLU A 558 -47.25 8.82 34.27
N GLN A 559 -48.08 9.44 35.12
CA GLN A 559 -49.46 9.76 34.79
C GLN A 559 -49.57 10.81 33.67
N TRP A 560 -48.79 11.89 33.73
CA TRP A 560 -48.78 12.97 32.72
C TRP A 560 -48.29 12.50 31.35
N THR A 561 -47.41 11.49 31.33
CA THR A 561 -46.88 10.90 30.09
C THR A 561 -47.67 9.68 29.63
N PHE A 562 -48.79 9.35 30.28
CA PHE A 562 -49.57 8.14 30.00
C PHE A 562 -48.72 6.85 30.01
N GLY A 563 -47.74 6.77 30.91
CA GLY A 563 -46.81 5.64 31.02
C GLY A 563 -45.66 5.64 30.00
N LEU A 564 -45.57 6.63 29.11
CA LEU A 564 -44.50 6.70 28.11
C LEU A 564 -43.12 6.89 28.74
N TYR A 565 -43.01 7.71 29.79
CA TYR A 565 -41.74 7.95 30.47
C TYR A 565 -41.06 6.66 30.99
N PRO A 566 -41.72 5.84 31.85
CA PRO A 566 -41.11 4.59 32.31
C PRO A 566 -40.96 3.55 31.19
N ALA A 567 -41.84 3.55 30.18
CA ALA A 567 -41.71 2.67 29.02
C ALA A 567 -40.46 3.01 28.20
N CYS A 568 -40.20 4.29 27.92
CA CYS A 568 -39.01 4.73 27.21
C CYS A 568 -37.73 4.32 27.93
N ILE A 569 -37.64 4.53 29.25
CA ILE A 569 -36.48 4.10 30.05
C ILE A 569 -36.32 2.57 30.01
N LYS A 570 -37.42 1.84 30.19
CA LYS A 570 -37.44 0.37 30.16
C LYS A 570 -36.91 -0.20 28.84
N TYR A 571 -37.39 0.29 27.70
CA TYR A 571 -36.96 -0.17 26.38
C TYR A 571 -35.56 0.32 26.01
N LEU A 572 -35.19 1.54 26.41
CA LEU A 572 -33.84 2.06 26.24
C LEU A 572 -32.83 1.19 26.98
N MET A 573 -33.11 0.83 28.23
CA MET A 573 -32.24 -0.03 29.04
C MET A 573 -32.08 -1.43 28.45
N SER A 574 -33.15 -2.02 27.90
CA SER A 574 -33.04 -3.31 27.19
C SER A 574 -32.11 -3.24 25.99
N ALA A 575 -32.03 -2.10 25.29
CA ALA A 575 -31.07 -1.93 24.20
C ALA A 575 -29.60 -1.91 24.67
N PHE A 576 -29.35 -1.60 25.95
CA PHE A 576 -28.02 -1.63 26.56
C PHE A 576 -27.70 -2.95 27.29
N ASP A 577 -28.70 -3.83 27.46
CA ASP A 577 -28.57 -5.13 28.11
C ASP A 577 -28.55 -6.28 27.09
N VAL A 578 -27.66 -6.14 26.12
CA VAL A 578 -27.53 -7.05 24.97
C VAL A 578 -27.30 -8.52 25.39
N PRO A 579 -26.46 -8.85 26.40
CA PRO A 579 -26.31 -10.24 26.87
C PRO A 579 -27.59 -10.86 27.38
N GLU A 580 -28.40 -10.11 28.13
CA GLU A 580 -29.67 -10.59 28.65
C GLU A 580 -30.66 -10.81 27.50
N VAL A 581 -30.75 -9.86 26.55
CA VAL A 581 -31.57 -10.03 25.34
C VAL A 581 -31.15 -11.28 24.56
N MET A 582 -29.85 -11.50 24.35
CA MET A 582 -29.34 -12.70 23.69
C MET A 582 -29.73 -13.98 24.45
N ALA A 583 -29.53 -14.03 25.77
CA ALA A 583 -29.76 -15.22 26.58
C ALA A 583 -31.26 -15.56 26.71
N VAL A 584 -32.13 -14.56 26.94
CA VAL A 584 -33.58 -14.73 27.03
C VAL A 584 -34.14 -15.16 25.68
N THR A 585 -33.78 -14.47 24.59
CA THR A 585 -34.25 -14.85 23.24
C THR A 585 -33.75 -16.23 22.84
N ARG A 586 -32.48 -16.55 23.10
CA ARG A 586 -31.94 -17.89 22.90
C ARG A 586 -32.73 -18.95 23.65
N THR A 587 -33.02 -18.73 24.94
CA THR A 587 -33.79 -19.68 25.76
C THR A 587 -35.19 -19.92 25.19
N ASN A 588 -35.85 -18.86 24.70
CA ASN A 588 -37.15 -18.97 24.06
C ASN A 588 -37.06 -19.74 22.74
N ILE A 589 -36.10 -19.41 21.86
CA ILE A 589 -35.88 -20.14 20.59
C ILE A 589 -35.64 -21.63 20.86
N CYS A 590 -34.84 -21.95 21.87
CA CYS A 590 -34.51 -23.34 22.18
C CYS A 590 -35.68 -24.15 22.77
N LYS A 591 -36.68 -23.49 23.36
CA LYS A 591 -37.90 -24.13 23.90
C LYS A 591 -39.03 -24.20 22.88
N GLU A 592 -39.27 -23.10 22.16
CA GLU A 592 -40.47 -22.89 21.35
C GLU A 592 -40.18 -22.91 19.83
N GLY A 593 -38.91 -22.97 19.44
CA GLY A 593 -38.48 -22.91 18.03
C GLY A 593 -38.35 -21.47 17.52
N MET A 594 -37.63 -21.29 16.41
CA MET A 594 -37.36 -19.96 15.84
C MET A 594 -38.61 -19.30 15.24
N GLU A 595 -39.62 -20.08 14.87
CA GLU A 595 -40.91 -19.61 14.35
C GLU A 595 -41.76 -18.86 15.38
N SER A 596 -41.47 -19.04 16.68
CA SER A 596 -42.13 -18.32 17.77
C SER A 596 -41.78 -16.82 17.80
N LEU A 597 -40.70 -16.41 17.14
CA LEU A 597 -40.25 -15.03 17.13
C LEU A 597 -40.91 -14.21 16.01
N SER A 598 -41.27 -12.98 16.35
CA SER A 598 -41.59 -11.97 15.33
C SER A 598 -40.36 -11.66 14.48
N ARG A 599 -40.58 -11.17 13.25
CA ARG A 599 -39.48 -10.77 12.34
C ARG A 599 -38.58 -9.71 12.98
N SER A 600 -39.15 -8.75 13.72
CA SER A 600 -38.38 -7.75 14.46
C SER A 600 -37.59 -8.37 15.61
N GLY A 601 -38.17 -9.32 16.34
CA GLY A 601 -37.48 -10.08 17.39
C GLY A 601 -36.29 -10.87 16.86
N ALA A 602 -36.44 -11.54 15.71
CA ALA A 602 -35.33 -12.23 15.07
C ALA A 602 -34.21 -11.27 14.62
N VAL A 603 -34.56 -10.11 14.05
CA VAL A 603 -33.56 -9.08 13.69
C VAL A 603 -32.81 -8.57 14.91
N ILE A 604 -33.51 -8.28 16.01
CA ILE A 604 -32.88 -7.83 17.27
C ILE A 604 -31.94 -8.90 17.82
N TYR A 605 -32.35 -10.16 17.78
CA TYR A 605 -31.52 -11.28 18.21
C TYR A 605 -30.23 -11.38 17.39
N TYR A 606 -30.32 -11.47 16.07
CA TYR A 606 -29.14 -11.58 15.21
C TYR A 606 -28.25 -10.34 15.27
N ALA A 607 -28.82 -9.13 15.41
CA ALA A 607 -28.03 -7.92 15.63
C ALA A 607 -27.26 -7.98 16.95
N SER A 608 -27.90 -8.48 18.01
CA SER A 608 -27.28 -8.64 19.33
C SER A 608 -26.12 -9.64 19.30
N VAL A 609 -26.36 -10.82 18.71
CA VAL A 609 -25.33 -11.86 18.52
C VAL A 609 -24.19 -11.32 17.65
N PHE A 610 -24.50 -10.65 16.55
CA PHE A 610 -23.51 -10.07 15.64
C PHE A 610 -22.56 -9.13 16.38
N LEU A 611 -23.06 -8.21 17.20
CA LEU A 611 -22.23 -7.24 17.92
C LEU A 611 -21.15 -7.93 18.77
N TYR A 612 -21.52 -8.96 19.51
CA TYR A 612 -20.59 -9.70 20.37
C TYR A 612 -19.66 -10.62 19.57
N PHE A 613 -20.23 -11.39 18.65
CA PHE A 613 -19.48 -12.31 17.81
C PHE A 613 -18.46 -11.57 16.94
N TRP A 614 -18.81 -10.41 16.42
CA TRP A 614 -17.93 -9.56 15.62
C TRP A 614 -16.73 -9.09 16.43
N VAL A 615 -16.94 -8.48 17.61
CA VAL A 615 -15.83 -8.05 18.48
C VAL A 615 -14.93 -9.24 18.84
N PHE A 616 -15.53 -10.39 19.15
CA PHE A 616 -14.80 -11.59 19.55
C PHE A 616 -14.01 -12.24 18.41
N SER A 617 -14.55 -12.23 17.18
CA SER A 617 -13.96 -12.91 16.03
C SER A 617 -12.86 -12.11 15.31
N THR A 618 -12.98 -10.78 15.31
CA THR A 618 -12.06 -9.88 14.59
C THR A 618 -10.55 -10.15 14.81
N PRO A 619 -10.04 -10.43 16.04
CA PRO A 619 -8.62 -10.73 16.23
C PRO A 619 -8.15 -11.97 15.46
N VAL A 620 -9.01 -12.99 15.41
CA VAL A 620 -8.69 -14.29 14.83
C VAL A 620 -8.72 -14.22 13.32
N VAL A 621 -9.62 -13.43 12.73
CA VAL A 621 -9.67 -13.23 11.27
C VAL A 621 -8.33 -12.71 10.75
N SER A 622 -7.84 -11.62 11.34
CA SER A 622 -6.55 -11.02 10.98
C SER A 622 -5.37 -11.96 11.24
N LEU A 623 -5.43 -12.78 12.31
CA LEU A 623 -4.38 -13.75 12.61
C LEU A 623 -4.30 -14.86 11.55
N VAL A 624 -5.45 -15.41 11.14
CA VAL A 624 -5.52 -16.46 10.11
C VAL A 624 -5.01 -15.90 8.77
N PHE A 625 -5.45 -14.71 8.38
CA PHE A 625 -5.03 -14.07 7.12
C PHE A 625 -3.54 -13.66 7.13
N GLY A 626 -3.05 -13.08 8.22
CA GLY A 626 -1.64 -12.75 8.39
C GLY A 626 -0.74 -14.01 8.38
N SER A 627 -1.20 -15.11 8.98
CA SER A 627 -0.49 -16.40 8.95
C SER A 627 -0.47 -17.00 7.55
N TYR A 628 -1.57 -16.89 6.80
CA TYR A 628 -1.64 -17.27 5.40
C TYR A 628 -0.58 -16.53 4.56
N LEU A 629 -0.53 -15.19 4.64
CA LEU A 629 0.44 -14.40 3.90
C LEU A 629 1.89 -14.78 4.27
N TYR A 630 2.18 -14.97 5.56
CA TYR A 630 3.49 -15.42 6.03
C TYR A 630 3.90 -16.78 5.46
N ILE A 631 2.97 -17.75 5.45
CA ILE A 631 3.25 -19.10 4.94
C ILE A 631 3.46 -19.06 3.43
N CYS A 632 2.58 -18.36 2.71
CA CYS A 632 2.64 -18.23 1.26
C CYS A 632 3.93 -17.58 0.78
N ILE A 633 4.37 -16.49 1.40
CA ILE A 633 5.57 -15.80 0.94
C ILE A 633 6.85 -16.57 1.23
N ASN A 634 6.98 -17.17 2.42
CA ASN A 634 8.23 -17.84 2.82
C ASN A 634 8.40 -19.25 2.25
N TRP A 635 7.32 -20.02 2.09
CA TRP A 635 7.42 -21.40 1.61
C TRP A 635 7.03 -21.57 0.15
N LEU A 636 6.08 -20.78 -0.34
CA LEU A 636 5.58 -20.89 -1.71
C LEU A 636 6.12 -19.79 -2.64
N HIS A 637 6.75 -18.74 -2.07
CA HIS A 637 7.22 -17.56 -2.80
C HIS A 637 6.12 -16.95 -3.68
N ILE A 638 4.92 -16.82 -3.11
CA ILE A 638 3.77 -16.13 -3.70
C ILE A 638 3.33 -14.97 -2.81
N HIS A 639 2.47 -14.08 -3.32
CA HIS A 639 1.97 -12.91 -2.60
C HIS A 639 3.05 -11.92 -2.16
N PHE A 640 4.06 -11.69 -3.01
CA PHE A 640 5.16 -10.79 -2.67
C PHE A 640 4.68 -9.36 -2.40
N ASP A 641 3.67 -8.91 -3.14
CA ASP A 641 3.11 -7.58 -3.02
C ASP A 641 2.17 -7.50 -1.81
N GLU A 642 1.15 -8.38 -1.73
CA GLU A 642 0.14 -8.38 -0.67
C GLU A 642 0.75 -8.58 0.73
N ALA A 643 1.74 -9.47 0.85
CA ALA A 643 2.36 -9.76 2.14
C ALA A 643 3.22 -8.59 2.66
N PHE A 644 3.74 -7.72 1.82
CA PHE A 644 4.61 -6.61 2.25
C PHE A 644 3.90 -5.26 2.24
N SER A 645 2.94 -5.05 1.33
CA SER A 645 2.06 -3.88 1.32
C SER A 645 1.20 -3.82 2.59
N SER A 646 0.77 -4.97 3.12
CA SER A 646 0.08 -5.06 4.41
C SER A 646 0.93 -4.58 5.59
N LEU A 647 2.26 -4.65 5.48
CA LEU A 647 3.20 -4.28 6.53
C LEU A 647 3.62 -2.82 6.45
N ARG A 648 3.41 -2.13 5.31
CA ARG A 648 3.70 -0.68 5.15
C ARG A 648 5.05 -0.31 5.75
N ILE A 649 6.10 -0.98 5.27
CA ILE A 649 7.45 -0.87 5.82
C ILE A 649 8.13 0.32 5.15
N ALA A 650 8.18 1.45 5.88
CA ALA A 650 8.83 2.68 5.45
C ALA A 650 10.37 2.64 5.54
N ASN A 651 10.93 1.61 6.17
CA ASN A 651 12.37 1.42 6.32
C ASN A 651 12.99 0.77 5.07
N TYR A 652 14.31 0.58 5.08
CA TYR A 652 15.07 -0.02 3.98
C TYR A 652 14.88 0.79 2.70
N LYS A 653 15.45 1.99 2.70
CA LYS A 653 15.47 2.88 1.54
C LYS A 653 16.86 2.95 0.93
N SER A 654 16.95 3.29 -0.35
CA SER A 654 18.22 3.44 -1.04
C SER A 654 18.08 4.22 -2.33
N PHE A 655 19.21 4.72 -2.80
CA PHE A 655 19.39 5.24 -4.14
C PHE A 655 20.78 4.80 -4.64
N THR A 656 21.02 4.92 -5.94
CA THR A 656 22.31 4.55 -6.55
C THR A 656 22.98 5.79 -7.12
N ARG A 657 24.21 6.05 -6.71
CA ARG A 657 25.08 7.10 -7.23
C ARG A 657 26.12 6.51 -8.17
N PHE A 658 26.34 7.16 -9.29
CA PHE A 658 27.25 6.74 -10.35
C PHE A 658 28.32 7.80 -10.57
N HIS A 659 29.51 7.33 -10.94
CA HIS A 659 30.64 8.18 -11.30
C HIS A 659 31.28 7.67 -12.59
N ILE A 660 31.29 8.51 -13.62
CA ILE A 660 31.94 8.22 -14.89
C ILE A 660 33.41 8.67 -14.79
N LYS A 661 34.32 7.71 -14.87
CA LYS A 661 35.76 7.97 -14.88
C LYS A 661 36.26 8.29 -16.28
N LYS A 662 37.39 9.00 -16.35
CA LYS A 662 38.10 9.34 -17.60
C LYS A 662 38.57 8.13 -18.42
N ASN A 663 38.61 6.93 -17.82
CA ASN A 663 38.95 5.70 -18.53
C ASN A 663 37.72 4.97 -19.09
N LYS A 664 36.56 5.65 -19.15
CA LYS A 664 35.24 5.13 -19.54
C LYS A 664 34.61 4.14 -18.55
N ASP A 665 35.25 3.81 -17.42
CA ASP A 665 34.63 2.97 -16.40
C ASP A 665 33.57 3.74 -15.61
N ILE A 666 32.54 3.03 -15.16
CA ILE A 666 31.55 3.55 -14.22
C ILE A 666 31.73 2.89 -12.86
N GLU A 667 31.89 3.71 -11.82
CA GLU A 667 31.72 3.29 -10.43
C GLU A 667 30.26 3.43 -10.02
N VAL A 668 29.77 2.45 -9.24
CA VAL A 668 28.38 2.37 -8.80
C VAL A 668 28.35 2.24 -7.27
N PHE A 669 27.78 3.23 -6.61
CA PHE A 669 27.62 3.29 -5.16
C PHE A 669 26.13 3.23 -4.81
N THR A 670 25.66 2.13 -4.24
CA THR A 670 24.29 2.07 -3.70
C THR A 670 24.31 2.42 -2.23
N LEU A 671 23.61 3.49 -1.86
CA LEU A 671 23.58 4.04 -0.51
C LEU A 671 22.27 3.64 0.15
N ALA A 672 22.36 2.93 1.27
CA ALA A 672 21.23 2.33 1.96
C ALA A 672 20.90 3.06 3.28
N VAL A 673 19.62 3.08 3.63
CA VAL A 673 19.04 3.72 4.82
C VAL A 673 18.15 2.70 5.53
N ASP A 674 18.67 2.11 6.60
CA ASP A 674 17.97 1.07 7.35
C ASP A 674 16.71 1.58 8.07
N LYS A 675 16.77 2.81 8.58
CA LYS A 675 15.68 3.41 9.38
C LYS A 675 15.35 4.80 8.86
N VAL A 676 14.10 4.98 8.47
CA VAL A 676 13.58 6.28 8.08
C VAL A 676 13.17 7.08 9.32
N PRO A 677 13.67 8.31 9.50
CA PRO A 677 13.26 9.20 10.59
C PRO A 677 11.75 9.50 10.57
N LYS A 678 11.18 9.75 11.74
CA LYS A 678 9.74 10.07 11.90
C LYS A 678 9.47 11.32 12.70
N ASP A 679 10.44 11.73 13.51
CA ASP A 679 10.34 12.90 14.35
C ASP A 679 10.90 14.11 13.60
N TRP A 680 10.10 15.16 13.53
CA TRP A 680 10.38 16.34 12.72
C TRP A 680 10.87 17.49 13.60
N LYS A 681 11.90 18.15 13.11
CA LYS A 681 12.42 19.39 13.67
C LYS A 681 12.64 20.37 12.53
N LEU A 682 12.20 21.61 12.72
CA LEU A 682 12.48 22.67 11.77
C LEU A 682 13.99 22.87 11.67
N ASP A 683 14.50 22.82 10.46
CA ASP A 683 15.88 23.19 10.18
C ASP A 683 15.98 24.72 10.28
N LYS A 684 16.81 25.20 11.22
CA LYS A 684 16.98 26.64 11.48
C LYS A 684 17.61 27.34 10.30
N ASP A 685 18.40 26.59 9.54
CA ASP A 685 19.08 27.08 8.37
C ASP A 685 18.21 26.89 7.12
N TRP A 686 16.99 26.34 7.22
CA TRP A 686 16.10 26.22 6.06
C TRP A 686 15.72 27.57 5.44
N ASP A 687 15.43 28.56 6.28
CA ASP A 687 15.15 29.92 5.81
C ASP A 687 16.43 30.68 5.42
N ALA A 688 17.59 30.23 5.90
CA ALA A 688 18.89 30.86 5.74
C ALA A 688 19.82 30.16 4.73
N GLU A 689 19.44 28.99 4.21
CA GLU A 689 20.15 28.26 3.17
C GLU A 689 20.34 29.28 2.04
N PRO A 690 21.60 29.61 1.66
CA PRO A 690 21.83 30.56 0.59
C PRO A 690 21.22 29.94 -0.66
N LYS A 691 20.00 30.39 -0.98
CA LYS A 691 19.28 29.94 -2.14
C LYS A 691 20.13 30.40 -3.30
N GLN A 692 20.77 29.44 -3.97
CA GLN A 692 21.92 29.72 -4.82
C GLN A 692 21.59 30.90 -5.75
N SER A 693 22.28 32.01 -5.51
CA SER A 693 22.24 33.18 -6.37
C SER A 693 23.17 32.90 -7.54
N GLY A 694 22.60 32.64 -8.72
CA GLY A 694 23.33 32.39 -9.96
C GLY A 694 22.60 31.40 -10.83
#